data_AF-N6UN02-F1
#
_entry.id   AF-N6UN02-F1
#
_cell.length_a   1.000
_cell.length_b   1.000
_cell.length_c   1.000
_cell.angle_alpha   90.00
_cell.angle_beta   90.00
_cell.angle_gamma   90.00
#
_symmetry.space_group_name_H-M   'P 1'
#
loop_
_entity.id
_entity.type
_entity.pdbx_description
1 polymer ?
#
loop_
_entity_poly.entity_id
_entity_poly.type
_entity_poly.pdbx_seq_one_letter_code
_entity_poly.pdbx_strand_id
1 'polypeptide(L)'
;MHASVVEASERYLQELSRHNYVTPTSYLELLSSYTELMNKKKGSLTEGFLLGLSKLQITSEEVKVLQEQLKEMKPALQVAAKDADEMIQIIAADTIVAEETKEIVEREEQEATKKAEATQLIAEDAQQDLDEAMPALLAAEQSLKSLNKNDIIEVRSMKRPPAGVVYVIESICIVKNIKPNKIPGMRPGEKLLDYWDPGRNMLSDPGQFLASLMNFDKDSITDEMIEKLKKYVEDPDFTPQKIAKISKACTSLCMWVHAMFKYYFVNLGVAPKKAALKQANEELAETEKALAAARAKMQEVLDRLSKLQTQLNAKIAFKQEKEIWIETIENIEANVINVTGDILISSGCVAYMTPFTDQYRRNLFTQWIRLIEEREIPFSKNANPVSILGDPVEIRLWQLDGLPRDYLSTENAVLVSCSRRWPLFVDPQGQANKWVKNMGKTQGLSICKLSDKDLMRTMESAVRFGKPVLIENVGVDLDPALDPILMRQIYNQGGTMVIKLGDVVVPYDANFRLFITTKLPNPHYTPEVSIKVLLVNFTVVSTRSGADEARVEKHPGSHPDEVEGSPLDDLDFIITLEASKVKSEDIKNKVETAEITQIDIDNTRALYIPVANRAQILFFCLADLSNVDPMYQYSLEWFINIFISTMAKTEKSDDIAERVVTINEYFTFNLFSNVCRSLFEKHKLHFAFLMCIRILMEDGQINALEWQHFLAGGSPLRDLANPAPNWLSSKAWNEILALEALPNFQKFVGSFSRNLLYYKEIFDSAEPHREALPEPFNSTMDDFQKMIVLKSLRPDKVTNAMQDYLSQKLGQQFIEPQSSDLSAMFKESGPAVPLIFVLSTGTDPAADLYKFADRMKMGKRMFSISLGQGQGPRAERMIKEAVEAGSWVFFQNCHLAPSWMPSLERIIEIIPPDVVHRDFRIWLNSTPSPHFPVSILQNGSKMTVEPPSGIKANILRACLNQVADFSDFMQSDNRKAPDFKLLTFSLCLFHGVLLERPKFGPLGFQHPV
;
A
#
# COMPACT_ATOMS: atom_id res chain seq x y z
N MET A 1 14.67 -36.60 -0.01
CA MET A 1 13.70 -35.84 -0.83
C MET A 1 12.89 -36.75 -1.75
N HIS A 2 13.45 -37.35 -2.81
CA HIS A 2 12.64 -38.17 -3.74
C HIS A 2 11.85 -39.30 -3.04
N ALA A 3 12.50 -40.10 -2.20
CA ALA A 3 11.84 -41.19 -1.46
C ALA A 3 10.70 -40.72 -0.54
N SER A 4 10.86 -39.59 0.17
CA SER A 4 9.79 -39.04 1.02
C SER A 4 8.59 -38.58 0.21
N VAL A 5 8.79 -38.14 -1.04
CA VAL A 5 7.69 -37.76 -1.93
C VAL A 5 6.93 -38.99 -2.42
N VAL A 6 7.62 -40.11 -2.68
CA VAL A 6 6.96 -41.38 -3.04
C VAL A 6 6.02 -41.82 -1.91
N GLU A 7 6.52 -41.87 -0.68
CA GLU A 7 5.74 -42.21 0.50
C GLU A 7 4.57 -41.23 0.73
N ALA A 8 4.83 -39.92 0.60
CA ALA A 8 3.79 -38.90 0.70
C ALA A 8 2.72 -39.06 -0.40
N SER A 9 3.09 -39.50 -1.60
CA SER A 9 2.14 -39.69 -2.72
C SER A 9 1.24 -40.90 -2.49
N GLU A 10 1.78 -41.98 -1.93
CA GLU A 10 0.98 -43.16 -1.52
C GLU A 10 -0.04 -42.78 -0.43
N ARG A 11 0.40 -42.03 0.58
CA ARG A 11 -0.50 -41.50 1.62
C ARG A 11 -1.54 -40.53 1.07
N TYR A 12 -1.14 -39.65 0.16
CA TYR A 12 -2.03 -38.67 -0.46
C TYR A 12 -3.16 -39.34 -1.25
N LEU A 13 -2.86 -40.47 -1.89
CA LEU A 13 -3.87 -41.32 -2.53
C LEU A 13 -4.80 -42.00 -1.49
N GLN A 14 -4.24 -42.58 -0.42
CA GLN A 14 -5.02 -43.29 0.59
C GLN A 14 -5.93 -42.36 1.40
N GLU A 15 -5.44 -41.19 1.79
CA GLU A 15 -6.15 -40.25 2.67
C GLU A 15 -7.12 -39.34 1.89
N LEU A 16 -6.73 -38.88 0.69
CA LEU A 16 -7.47 -37.84 -0.05
C LEU A 16 -7.99 -38.31 -1.42
N SER A 17 -7.76 -39.56 -1.81
CA SER A 17 -8.08 -40.08 -3.15
C SER A 17 -7.49 -39.22 -4.29
N ARG A 18 -6.35 -38.56 -4.03
CA ARG A 18 -5.66 -37.70 -5.01
C ARG A 18 -4.43 -38.42 -5.54
N HIS A 19 -4.33 -38.55 -6.87
CA HIS A 19 -3.19 -39.19 -7.50
C HIS A 19 -2.04 -38.21 -7.71
N ASN A 20 -0.83 -38.60 -7.31
CA ASN A 20 0.41 -37.92 -7.67
C ASN A 20 1.43 -38.96 -8.13
N TYR A 21 2.05 -38.72 -9.29
CA TYR A 21 3.01 -39.65 -9.88
C TYR A 21 4.42 -39.10 -9.73
N VAL A 22 5.25 -39.83 -8.98
CA VAL A 22 6.68 -39.53 -8.85
C VAL A 22 7.41 -40.33 -9.93
N THR A 23 8.09 -39.62 -10.84
CA THR A 23 8.74 -40.25 -12.00
C THR A 23 10.25 -39.96 -12.01
N PRO A 24 11.05 -40.75 -12.75
CA PRO A 24 12.46 -40.43 -12.97
C PRO A 24 12.66 -39.02 -13.58
N THR A 25 11.72 -38.58 -14.43
CA THR A 25 11.72 -37.23 -15.00
C THR A 25 11.61 -36.15 -13.93
N SER A 26 10.80 -36.37 -12.88
CA SER A 26 10.71 -35.45 -11.74
C SER A 26 12.05 -35.32 -10.98
N TYR A 27 12.85 -36.39 -10.94
CA TYR A 27 14.20 -36.36 -10.36
C TYR A 27 15.21 -35.64 -11.26
N LEU A 28 15.11 -35.82 -12.57
CA LEU A 28 15.92 -35.04 -13.52
C LEU A 28 15.55 -33.55 -13.49
N GLU A 29 14.27 -33.22 -13.30
CA GLU A 29 13.82 -31.85 -13.12
C GLU A 29 14.50 -31.22 -11.90
N LEU A 30 14.48 -31.89 -10.74
CA LEU A 30 15.21 -31.45 -9.53
C LEU A 30 16.67 -31.09 -9.85
N LEU A 31 17.41 -31.99 -10.51
CA LEU A 31 18.82 -31.78 -10.83
C LEU A 31 19.03 -30.61 -11.80
N SER A 32 18.17 -30.50 -12.82
CA SER A 32 18.25 -29.43 -13.80
C SER A 32 17.88 -28.07 -13.21
N SER A 33 16.80 -27.99 -12.44
CA SER A 33 16.38 -26.79 -11.71
C SER A 33 17.42 -26.38 -10.68
N TYR A 34 18.02 -27.33 -9.95
CA TYR A 34 19.12 -27.03 -9.02
C TYR A 34 20.29 -26.36 -9.74
N THR A 35 20.73 -26.92 -10.88
CA THR A 35 21.85 -26.38 -11.65
C THR A 35 21.55 -24.99 -12.21
N GLU A 36 20.35 -24.80 -12.79
CA GLU A 36 19.93 -23.53 -13.39
C GLU A 36 19.73 -22.43 -12.34
N LEU A 37 19.01 -22.74 -11.25
CA LEU A 37 18.79 -21.80 -10.14
C LEU A 37 20.09 -21.47 -9.41
N MET A 38 20.98 -22.45 -9.23
CA MET A 38 22.30 -22.23 -8.64
C MET A 38 23.13 -21.30 -9.52
N ASN A 39 23.15 -21.50 -10.83
CA ASN A 39 23.86 -20.60 -11.76
C ASN A 39 23.26 -19.21 -11.79
N LYS A 40 21.93 -19.08 -11.79
CA LYS A 40 21.24 -17.77 -11.75
C LYS A 40 21.50 -17.03 -10.44
N LYS A 41 21.39 -17.72 -9.30
CA LYS A 41 21.61 -17.12 -7.97
C LYS A 41 23.07 -16.81 -7.72
N LYS A 42 23.99 -17.70 -8.09
CA LYS A 42 25.43 -17.41 -8.08
C LYS A 42 25.75 -16.25 -9.00
N GLY A 43 25.24 -16.24 -10.24
CA GLY A 43 25.39 -15.15 -11.20
C GLY A 43 24.96 -13.81 -10.60
N SER A 44 23.75 -13.73 -10.03
CA SER A 44 23.25 -12.52 -9.36
C SER A 44 24.07 -12.11 -8.13
N LEU A 45 24.51 -13.07 -7.30
CA LEU A 45 25.38 -12.79 -6.15
C LEU A 45 26.77 -12.34 -6.60
N THR A 46 27.33 -12.96 -7.64
CA THR A 46 28.64 -12.60 -8.22
C THR A 46 28.57 -11.31 -8.99
N GLU A 47 27.50 -10.98 -9.71
CA GLU A 47 27.31 -9.69 -10.37
C GLU A 47 27.10 -8.61 -9.33
N GLY A 48 26.29 -8.80 -8.29
CA GLY A 48 26.18 -7.84 -7.18
C GLY A 48 27.52 -7.61 -6.49
N PHE A 49 28.29 -8.69 -6.26
CA PHE A 49 29.63 -8.63 -5.71
C PHE A 49 30.63 -7.98 -6.68
N LEU A 50 30.59 -8.32 -7.97
CA LEU A 50 31.45 -7.81 -9.05
C LEU A 50 31.10 -6.39 -9.46
N LEU A 51 29.86 -5.92 -9.27
CA LEU A 51 29.40 -4.57 -9.61
C LEU A 51 29.62 -3.62 -8.43
N GLY A 52 29.52 -4.14 -7.19
CA GLY A 52 30.10 -3.52 -6.01
C GLY A 52 31.64 -3.44 -6.09
N LEU A 53 32.29 -4.52 -6.58
CA LEU A 53 33.72 -4.54 -6.85
C LEU A 53 34.12 -3.76 -8.09
N SER A 54 33.29 -3.62 -9.14
CA SER A 54 33.66 -2.93 -10.39
C SER A 54 33.70 -1.43 -10.19
N LYS A 55 32.82 -0.91 -9.32
CA LYS A 55 32.94 0.44 -8.75
C LYS A 55 34.24 0.63 -7.95
N LEU A 56 34.85 -0.45 -7.43
CA LEU A 56 36.19 -0.47 -6.82
C LEU A 56 37.32 -0.81 -7.83
N GLN A 57 37.00 -1.37 -9.01
CA GLN A 57 37.93 -2.10 -9.91
C GLN A 57 38.77 -1.22 -10.83
N ILE A 58 38.70 0.10 -10.68
CA ILE A 58 39.77 0.99 -11.17
C ILE A 58 41.13 0.67 -10.50
N THR A 59 41.16 -0.19 -9.48
CA THR A 59 42.39 -0.66 -8.81
C THR A 59 42.55 -2.20 -8.83
N SER A 60 42.38 -2.83 -10.00
CA SER A 60 42.54 -4.29 -10.16
C SER A 60 43.93 -4.84 -9.77
N GLU A 61 44.99 -4.03 -9.78
CA GLU A 61 46.33 -4.45 -9.33
C GLU A 61 46.44 -4.50 -7.78
N GLU A 62 45.53 -3.85 -7.05
CA GLU A 62 45.62 -3.68 -5.59
C GLU A 62 44.89 -4.79 -4.80
N VAL A 63 44.05 -5.63 -5.42
CA VAL A 63 43.15 -6.55 -4.68
C VAL A 63 43.88 -7.70 -3.93
N LYS A 64 45.04 -8.16 -4.41
CA LYS A 64 45.87 -9.11 -3.63
C LYS A 64 46.52 -8.43 -2.41
N VAL A 65 46.89 -7.17 -2.58
CA VAL A 65 47.39 -6.32 -1.49
C VAL A 65 46.23 -5.97 -0.54
N LEU A 66 45.00 -5.82 -1.04
CA LEU A 66 43.84 -5.42 -0.26
C LEU A 66 43.26 -6.55 0.61
N GLN A 67 43.39 -7.82 0.23
CA GLN A 67 43.06 -8.95 1.12
C GLN A 67 44.02 -9.04 2.32
N GLU A 68 45.30 -8.68 2.13
CA GLU A 68 46.26 -8.51 3.22
C GLU A 68 45.99 -7.20 4.00
N GLN A 69 45.66 -6.11 3.31
CA GLN A 69 45.27 -4.85 3.96
C GLN A 69 43.94 -4.95 4.69
N LEU A 70 42.99 -5.83 4.36
CA LEU A 70 41.74 -5.99 5.12
C LEU A 70 42.01 -6.52 6.55
N LYS A 71 43.07 -7.34 6.68
CA LYS A 71 43.63 -7.79 7.96
C LYS A 71 44.37 -6.66 8.70
N GLU A 72 45.01 -5.73 7.98
CA GLU A 72 45.66 -4.52 8.52
C GLU A 72 44.71 -3.31 8.72
N MET A 73 43.53 -3.29 8.08
CA MET A 73 42.58 -2.17 8.05
C MET A 73 41.62 -2.17 9.23
N LYS A 74 41.44 -3.30 9.92
CA LYS A 74 40.75 -3.34 11.22
C LYS A 74 41.42 -2.39 12.24
N PRO A 75 42.76 -2.42 12.40
CA PRO A 75 43.51 -1.37 13.09
C PRO A 75 43.28 0.03 12.51
N ALA A 76 43.27 0.19 11.18
CA ALA A 76 43.08 1.52 10.55
C ALA A 76 41.70 2.14 10.83
N LEU A 77 40.64 1.32 10.98
CA LEU A 77 39.31 1.76 11.42
C LEU A 77 39.32 2.23 12.88
N GLN A 78 40.08 1.56 13.75
CA GLN A 78 40.29 2.02 15.12
C GLN A 78 41.11 3.31 15.19
N VAL A 79 42.11 3.46 14.32
CA VAL A 79 42.90 4.70 14.18
C VAL A 79 42.02 5.83 13.64
N ALA A 80 41.20 5.60 12.61
CA ALA A 80 40.28 6.61 12.08
C ALA A 80 39.21 7.04 13.10
N ALA A 81 38.74 6.11 13.96
CA ALA A 81 37.87 6.43 15.08
C ALA A 81 38.59 7.32 16.11
N LYS A 82 39.85 6.99 16.42
CA LYS A 82 40.67 7.79 17.33
C LYS A 82 40.99 9.19 16.77
N ASP A 83 41.28 9.30 15.47
CA ASP A 83 41.52 10.57 14.78
C ASP A 83 40.26 11.45 14.75
N ALA A 84 39.07 10.85 14.65
CA ALA A 84 37.80 11.57 14.73
C ALA A 84 37.56 12.09 16.16
N ASP A 85 37.84 11.26 17.18
CA ASP A 85 37.76 11.66 18.59
C ASP A 85 38.75 12.81 18.92
N GLU A 86 39.98 12.75 18.39
CA GLU A 86 40.98 13.81 18.54
C GLU A 86 40.53 15.11 17.82
N MET A 87 39.94 15.03 16.63
CA MET A 87 39.36 16.20 15.93
C MET A 87 38.20 16.83 16.72
N ILE A 88 37.34 16.04 17.37
CA ILE A 88 36.27 16.54 18.24
C ILE A 88 36.84 17.35 19.40
N GLN A 89 37.94 16.87 20.01
CA GLN A 89 38.62 17.60 21.09
C GLN A 89 39.25 18.91 20.60
N ILE A 90 39.85 18.93 19.42
CA ILE A 90 40.43 20.14 18.82
C ILE A 90 39.34 21.17 18.49
N ILE A 91 38.20 20.74 17.93
CA ILE A 91 37.06 21.62 17.64
C ILE A 91 36.51 22.21 18.94
N ALA A 92 36.38 21.41 20.00
CA ALA A 92 35.94 21.90 21.31
C ALA A 92 36.89 22.97 21.88
N ALA A 93 38.21 22.78 21.76
CA ALA A 93 39.21 23.76 22.19
C ALA A 93 39.18 25.04 21.35
N ASP A 94 39.14 24.92 20.01
CA ASP A 94 39.10 26.08 19.10
C ASP A 94 37.76 26.86 19.23
N THR A 95 36.67 26.20 19.64
CA THR A 95 35.37 26.84 19.93
C THR A 95 35.44 27.74 21.16
N ILE A 96 36.13 27.30 22.22
CA ILE A 96 36.37 28.12 23.43
C ILE A 96 37.19 29.37 23.06
N VAL A 97 38.24 29.21 22.26
CA VAL A 97 39.08 30.32 21.79
C VAL A 97 38.29 31.31 20.92
N ALA A 98 37.34 30.83 20.12
CA ALA A 98 36.44 31.67 19.34
C ALA A 98 35.51 32.51 20.24
N GLU A 99 34.95 31.92 21.30
CA GLU A 99 34.11 32.64 22.27
C GLU A 99 34.90 33.71 23.03
N GLU A 100 36.10 33.39 23.51
CA GLU A 100 36.99 34.37 24.17
C GLU A 100 37.37 35.52 23.23
N THR A 101 37.66 35.22 21.96
CA THR A 101 38.02 36.24 20.96
C THR A 101 36.83 37.12 20.60
N LYS A 102 35.61 36.56 20.58
CA LYS A 102 34.37 37.31 20.34
C LYS A 102 34.13 38.38 21.42
N GLU A 103 34.34 38.04 22.70
CA GLU A 103 34.20 39.01 23.79
C GLU A 103 35.20 40.17 23.68
N ILE A 104 36.40 39.92 23.17
CA ILE A 104 37.42 40.96 22.93
C ILE A 104 36.97 41.90 21.80
N VAL A 105 36.49 41.35 20.69
CA VAL A 105 35.99 42.15 19.54
C VAL A 105 34.81 43.02 19.97
N GLU A 106 33.85 42.49 20.73
CA GLU A 106 32.70 43.26 21.22
C GLU A 106 33.12 44.43 22.13
N ARG A 107 34.14 44.23 22.97
CA ARG A 107 34.67 45.29 23.85
C ARG A 107 35.37 46.40 23.07
N GLU A 108 36.25 46.04 22.14
CA GLU A 108 36.99 47.00 21.31
C GLU A 108 36.06 47.78 20.36
N GLU A 109 34.97 47.14 19.88
CA GLU A 109 33.96 47.79 19.03
C GLU A 109 33.16 48.85 19.77
N GLN A 110 32.78 48.58 21.02
CA GLN A 110 32.13 49.57 21.88
C GLN A 110 33.04 50.76 22.20
N GLU A 111 34.33 50.53 22.43
CA GLU A 111 35.30 51.60 22.68
C GLU A 111 35.55 52.46 21.43
N ALA A 112 35.70 51.84 20.26
CA ALA A 112 35.88 52.55 18.99
C ALA A 112 34.65 53.41 18.66
N THR A 113 33.44 52.90 18.90
CA THR A 113 32.19 53.64 18.62
C THR A 113 32.05 54.87 19.52
N LYS A 114 32.32 54.74 20.83
CA LYS A 114 32.31 55.88 21.77
C LYS A 114 33.31 56.96 21.39
N LYS A 115 34.51 56.56 20.97
CA LYS A 115 35.55 57.51 20.52
C LYS A 115 35.19 58.17 19.19
N ALA A 116 34.56 57.44 18.27
CA ALA A 116 34.11 57.99 16.98
C ALA A 116 33.05 59.08 17.18
N GLU A 117 32.05 58.82 18.03
CA GLU A 117 31.00 59.80 18.36
C GLU A 117 31.58 61.05 19.03
N ALA A 118 32.51 60.89 19.98
CA ALA A 118 33.16 62.01 20.66
C ALA A 118 34.00 62.87 19.69
N THR A 119 34.77 62.25 18.80
CA THR A 119 35.57 62.94 17.78
C THR A 119 34.70 63.70 16.78
N GLN A 120 33.55 63.13 16.40
CA GLN A 120 32.60 63.77 15.51
C GLN A 120 31.98 65.04 16.12
N LEU A 121 31.57 65.00 17.39
CA LEU A 121 31.03 66.17 18.09
C LEU A 121 32.03 67.33 18.16
N ILE A 122 33.32 67.03 18.41
CA ILE A 122 34.38 68.04 18.44
C ILE A 122 34.60 68.64 17.03
N ALA A 123 34.44 67.83 15.98
CA ALA A 123 34.58 68.28 14.59
C ALA A 123 33.47 69.25 14.19
N GLU A 124 32.22 68.91 14.53
CA GLU A 124 31.05 69.72 14.22
C GLU A 124 31.10 71.09 14.95
N ASP A 125 31.49 71.09 16.22
CA ASP A 125 31.64 72.30 17.04
C ASP A 125 32.77 73.22 16.55
N ALA A 126 33.90 72.67 16.09
CA ALA A 126 34.99 73.46 15.52
C ALA A 126 34.63 74.11 14.17
N GLN A 127 33.82 73.42 13.36
CA GLN A 127 33.40 73.90 12.04
C GLN A 127 32.32 74.98 12.15
N GLN A 128 31.37 74.81 13.07
CA GLN A 128 30.31 75.77 13.33
C GLN A 128 30.87 77.16 13.69
N ASP A 129 31.86 77.22 14.58
CA ASP A 129 32.49 78.47 14.99
C ASP A 129 33.28 79.12 13.83
N LEU A 130 33.95 78.32 13.01
CA LEU A 130 34.71 78.82 11.85
C LEU A 130 33.78 79.52 10.84
N ASP A 131 32.58 78.95 10.63
CA ASP A 131 31.60 79.44 9.66
C ASP A 131 31.08 80.86 10.00
N GLU A 132 31.29 81.39 11.20
CA GLU A 132 30.89 82.76 11.57
C GLU A 132 31.71 83.86 10.87
N ALA A 133 33.00 83.62 10.60
CA ALA A 133 33.89 84.59 9.93
C ALA A 133 34.02 84.36 8.42
N MET A 134 33.76 83.13 7.95
CA MET A 134 33.97 82.75 6.55
C MET A 134 33.17 83.58 5.54
N PRO A 135 31.89 83.93 5.76
CA PRO A 135 31.12 84.72 4.80
C PRO A 135 31.67 86.12 4.56
N ALA A 136 32.11 86.80 5.63
CA ALA A 136 32.69 88.14 5.54
C ALA A 136 34.02 88.13 4.80
N LEU A 137 34.81 87.08 5.02
CA LEU A 137 36.11 86.89 4.39
C LEU A 137 35.99 86.51 2.91
N LEU A 138 35.09 85.60 2.55
CA LEU A 138 34.82 85.26 1.15
C LEU A 138 34.28 86.46 0.37
N ALA A 139 33.39 87.25 0.97
CA ALA A 139 32.87 88.47 0.35
C ALA A 139 33.99 89.49 0.09
N ALA A 140 34.92 89.66 1.04
CA ALA A 140 36.07 90.55 0.85
C ALA A 140 37.02 90.06 -0.25
N GLU A 141 37.36 88.78 -0.29
CA GLU A 141 38.22 88.20 -1.33
C GLU A 141 37.59 88.32 -2.73
N GLN A 142 36.28 88.08 -2.85
CA GLN A 142 35.55 88.31 -4.10
C GLN A 142 35.57 89.78 -4.51
N SER A 143 35.37 90.70 -3.56
CA SER A 143 35.46 92.14 -3.82
C SER A 143 36.86 92.55 -4.30
N LEU A 144 37.93 91.95 -3.74
CA LEU A 144 39.30 92.18 -4.20
C LEU A 144 39.56 91.66 -5.62
N LYS A 145 38.98 90.51 -5.99
CA LYS A 145 39.11 89.96 -7.36
C LYS A 145 38.49 90.86 -8.43
N SER A 146 37.54 91.70 -8.05
CA SER A 146 36.90 92.66 -8.98
C SER A 146 37.73 93.91 -9.25
N LEU A 147 38.77 94.20 -8.46
CA LEU A 147 39.66 95.33 -8.67
C LEU A 147 40.63 95.07 -9.82
N ASN A 148 40.77 96.06 -10.72
CA ASN A 148 41.72 95.99 -11.82
C ASN A 148 42.96 96.86 -11.55
N LYS A 149 44.01 96.71 -12.37
CA LYS A 149 45.28 97.43 -12.18
C LYS A 149 45.12 98.95 -12.27
N ASN A 150 44.17 99.45 -13.05
CA ASN A 150 43.95 100.88 -13.23
C ASN A 150 43.36 101.52 -11.97
N ASP A 151 42.47 100.82 -11.26
CA ASP A 151 41.87 101.27 -10.01
C ASP A 151 42.94 101.57 -8.93
N ILE A 152 44.00 100.74 -8.88
CA ILE A 152 45.12 100.91 -7.95
C ILE A 152 46.07 102.03 -8.40
N ILE A 153 46.32 102.16 -9.71
CA ILE A 153 47.12 103.26 -10.27
C ILE A 153 46.44 104.61 -9.98
N GLU A 154 45.12 104.67 -10.06
CA GLU A 154 44.32 105.86 -9.75
C GLU A 154 44.60 106.33 -8.31
N VAL A 155 44.46 105.44 -7.33
CA VAL A 155 44.72 105.75 -5.91
C VAL A 155 46.16 106.21 -5.68
N ARG A 156 47.14 105.56 -6.32
CA ARG A 156 48.56 105.94 -6.20
C ARG A 156 48.88 107.31 -6.81
N SER A 157 48.19 107.71 -7.87
CA SER A 157 48.49 108.94 -8.62
C SER A 157 48.02 110.23 -7.92
N MET A 158 47.24 110.12 -6.84
CA MET A 158 46.69 111.26 -6.10
C MET A 158 47.79 112.05 -5.36
N LYS A 159 47.97 113.32 -5.75
CA LYS A 159 48.93 114.25 -5.09
C LYS A 159 48.44 114.76 -3.74
N ARG A 160 47.12 114.81 -3.51
CA ARG A 160 46.46 115.16 -2.23
C ARG A 160 45.21 114.27 -2.07
N PRO A 161 45.33 113.08 -1.46
CA PRO A 161 44.22 112.15 -1.33
C PRO A 161 43.15 112.64 -0.33
N PRO A 162 41.86 112.27 -0.50
CA PRO A 162 40.82 112.46 0.52
C PRO A 162 41.12 111.65 1.79
N ALA A 163 40.66 112.13 2.96
CA ALA A 163 40.93 111.49 4.25
C ALA A 163 40.53 109.99 4.32
N GLY A 164 39.40 109.61 3.71
CA GLY A 164 38.98 108.21 3.66
C GLY A 164 39.92 107.30 2.86
N VAL A 165 40.54 107.80 1.79
CA VAL A 165 41.53 107.04 1.00
C VAL A 165 42.82 106.86 1.79
N VAL A 166 43.21 107.87 2.58
CA VAL A 166 44.36 107.77 3.48
C VAL A 166 44.09 106.65 4.48
N TYR A 167 42.98 106.66 5.22
CA TYR A 167 42.66 105.64 6.24
C TYR A 167 42.68 104.20 5.70
N VAL A 168 42.22 103.97 4.47
CA VAL A 168 42.26 102.63 3.85
C VAL A 168 43.70 102.18 3.60
N ILE A 169 44.56 103.08 3.13
CA ILE A 169 45.97 102.76 2.88
C ILE A 169 46.75 102.64 4.19
N GLU A 170 46.46 103.45 5.21
CA GLU A 170 47.08 103.33 6.54
C GLU A 170 46.75 102.00 7.19
N SER A 171 45.47 101.60 7.19
CA SER A 171 45.02 100.33 7.76
C SER A 171 45.65 99.13 7.05
N ILE A 172 45.77 99.14 5.72
CA ILE A 172 46.50 98.08 5.01
C ILE A 172 47.99 98.09 5.34
N CYS A 173 48.61 99.26 5.50
CA CYS A 173 50.00 99.34 5.95
C CYS A 173 50.17 98.71 7.34
N ILE A 174 49.18 98.83 8.22
CA ILE A 174 49.20 98.18 9.54
C ILE A 174 49.08 96.65 9.40
N VAL A 175 48.12 96.15 8.62
CA VAL A 175 47.97 94.69 8.39
C VAL A 175 49.22 94.08 7.75
N LYS A 176 49.88 94.82 6.84
CA LYS A 176 51.10 94.38 6.15
C LYS A 176 52.40 94.76 6.88
N ASN A 177 52.31 95.30 8.09
CA ASN A 177 53.45 95.67 8.94
C ASN A 177 54.45 96.67 8.31
N ILE A 178 53.95 97.67 7.58
CA ILE A 178 54.74 98.74 6.94
C ILE A 178 54.89 99.92 7.91
N LYS A 179 56.13 100.39 8.11
CA LYS A 179 56.45 101.47 9.07
C LYS A 179 56.17 102.87 8.48
N PRO A 180 55.62 103.82 9.26
CA PRO A 180 55.35 105.19 8.82
C PRO A 180 56.63 106.04 8.75
N ASN A 181 56.59 107.07 7.91
CA ASN A 181 57.57 108.16 7.92
C ASN A 181 57.25 109.14 9.07
N LYS A 182 58.27 109.73 9.70
CA LYS A 182 58.09 110.69 10.81
C LYS A 182 58.32 112.11 10.31
N ILE A 183 57.26 112.89 10.15
CA ILE A 183 57.33 114.28 9.67
C ILE A 183 57.05 115.30 10.80
N PRO A 184 57.70 116.49 10.81
CA PRO A 184 57.47 117.51 11.83
C PRO A 184 56.05 118.12 11.72
N GLY A 185 55.29 118.16 12.81
CA GLY A 185 53.92 118.69 12.86
C GLY A 185 53.85 120.21 12.96
N MET A 186 52.64 120.77 12.78
CA MET A 186 52.39 122.23 12.80
C MET A 186 52.63 122.90 14.18
N ARG A 187 52.83 122.11 15.24
CA ARG A 187 53.24 122.59 16.57
C ARG A 187 54.68 122.18 16.85
N PRO A 188 55.57 123.10 17.27
CA PRO A 188 56.97 122.77 17.56
C PRO A 188 57.08 121.64 18.60
N GLY A 189 57.65 120.49 18.21
CA GLY A 189 57.83 119.31 19.06
C GLY A 189 56.86 118.15 18.80
N GLU A 190 55.80 118.35 18.00
CA GLU A 190 54.87 117.29 17.62
C GLU A 190 55.38 116.54 16.37
N LYS A 191 55.42 115.19 16.42
CA LYS A 191 55.85 114.34 15.30
C LYS A 191 54.64 113.62 14.73
N LEU A 192 54.25 113.95 13.50
CA LEU A 192 53.15 113.31 12.80
C LEU A 192 53.68 112.06 12.07
N LEU A 193 52.95 110.95 12.22
CA LEU A 193 53.26 109.70 11.51
C LEU A 193 52.57 109.74 10.15
N ASP A 194 53.36 109.77 9.09
CA ASP A 194 52.86 109.73 7.72
C ASP A 194 52.96 108.31 7.17
N TYR A 195 51.82 107.64 7.09
CA TYR A 195 51.67 106.32 6.46
C TYR A 195 51.38 106.43 4.95
N TRP A 196 51.08 107.62 4.43
CA TRP A 196 50.69 107.79 3.04
C TRP A 196 51.87 107.59 2.08
N ASP A 197 53.03 108.19 2.33
CA ASP A 197 54.18 108.01 1.43
C ASP A 197 54.68 106.54 1.38
N PRO A 198 54.84 105.83 2.51
CA PRO A 198 55.14 104.39 2.50
C PRO A 198 54.03 103.54 1.85
N GLY A 199 52.77 103.86 2.12
CA GLY A 199 51.61 103.16 1.52
C GLY A 199 51.49 103.40 0.02
N ARG A 200 51.80 104.60 -0.46
CA ARG A 200 51.86 104.93 -1.88
C ARG A 200 52.96 104.15 -2.60
N ASN A 201 54.09 103.90 -1.94
CA ASN A 201 55.15 103.03 -2.45
C ASN A 201 54.71 101.56 -2.49
N MET A 202 53.93 101.08 -1.53
CA MET A 202 53.34 99.72 -1.56
C MET A 202 52.43 99.51 -2.78
N LEU A 203 51.75 100.55 -3.24
CA LEU A 203 50.93 100.51 -4.46
C LEU A 203 51.75 100.58 -5.76
N SER A 204 53.09 100.53 -5.70
CA SER A 204 53.93 100.75 -6.88
C SER A 204 53.75 99.72 -7.99
N ASP A 205 53.51 98.47 -7.61
CA ASP A 205 53.12 97.37 -8.49
C ASP A 205 51.70 96.89 -8.14
N PRO A 206 50.68 97.31 -8.91
CA PRO A 206 49.28 96.92 -8.70
C PRO A 206 49.02 95.42 -8.69
N GLY A 207 49.75 94.66 -9.52
CA GLY A 207 49.51 93.22 -9.67
C GLY A 207 50.04 92.44 -8.47
N GLN A 208 51.26 92.76 -8.04
CA GLN A 208 51.87 92.14 -6.86
C GLN A 208 51.13 92.52 -5.58
N PHE A 209 50.64 93.77 -5.49
CA PHE A 209 49.85 94.22 -4.36
C PHE A 209 48.55 93.42 -4.18
N LEU A 210 47.73 93.28 -5.22
CA LEU A 210 46.47 92.51 -5.13
C LEU A 210 46.73 91.03 -4.81
N ALA A 211 47.73 90.41 -5.44
CA ALA A 211 48.12 89.03 -5.16
C ALA A 211 48.54 88.85 -3.69
N SER A 212 49.25 89.82 -3.12
CA SER A 212 49.68 89.79 -1.72
C SER A 212 48.55 89.92 -0.71
N LEU A 213 47.39 90.47 -1.10
CA LEU A 213 46.18 90.53 -0.26
C LEU A 213 45.35 89.24 -0.38
N MET A 214 45.27 88.64 -1.57
CA MET A 214 44.55 87.38 -1.79
C MET A 214 45.24 86.19 -1.13
N ASN A 215 46.58 86.16 -1.15
CA ASN A 215 47.40 85.09 -0.57
C ASN A 215 47.95 85.49 0.81
N PHE A 216 47.32 86.45 1.48
CA PHE A 216 47.76 86.87 2.81
C PHE A 216 47.52 85.75 3.81
N ASP A 217 48.55 85.41 4.59
CA ASP A 217 48.42 84.44 5.66
C ASP A 217 47.62 85.05 6.81
N LYS A 218 46.38 84.59 6.96
CA LYS A 218 45.38 85.13 7.90
C LYS A 218 45.77 84.84 9.35
N ASP A 219 46.57 83.80 9.57
CA ASP A 219 47.05 83.41 10.89
C ASP A 219 48.28 84.23 11.32
N SER A 220 48.86 85.03 10.41
CA SER A 220 50.01 85.91 10.69
C SER A 220 49.65 87.26 11.33
N ILE A 221 48.36 87.56 11.51
CA ILE A 221 47.87 88.77 12.15
C ILE A 221 48.16 88.70 13.66
N THR A 222 48.89 89.68 14.19
CA THR A 222 49.27 89.72 15.62
C THR A 222 48.34 90.64 16.43
N ASP A 223 48.26 90.42 17.74
CA ASP A 223 47.51 91.28 18.68
C ASP A 223 47.84 92.77 18.53
N GLU A 224 49.13 93.09 18.34
CA GLU A 224 49.61 94.46 18.17
C GLU A 224 49.09 95.14 16.90
N MET A 225 48.88 94.38 15.81
CA MET A 225 48.32 94.88 14.56
C MET A 225 46.82 95.14 14.71
N ILE A 226 46.10 94.25 15.40
CA ILE A 226 44.67 94.36 15.66
C ILE A 226 44.36 95.55 16.56
N GLU A 227 45.14 95.81 17.63
CA GLU A 227 44.95 97.00 18.47
C GLU A 227 45.10 98.31 17.67
N LYS A 228 46.05 98.36 16.74
CA LYS A 228 46.25 99.51 15.87
C LYS A 228 45.11 99.65 14.86
N LEU A 229 44.61 98.54 14.31
CA LEU A 229 43.49 98.51 13.37
C LEU A 229 42.14 98.83 14.02
N LYS A 230 41.96 98.47 15.29
CA LYS A 230 40.74 98.71 16.07
C LYS A 230 40.32 100.17 16.02
N LYS A 231 41.29 101.09 16.13
CA LYS A 231 41.07 102.55 16.05
C LYS A 231 40.47 103.01 14.72
N TYR A 232 40.71 102.27 13.64
CA TYR A 232 40.15 102.56 12.32
C TYR A 232 38.85 101.80 12.09
N VAL A 233 38.80 100.50 12.39
CA VAL A 233 37.64 99.64 12.16
C VAL A 233 36.41 100.08 12.99
N GLU A 234 36.63 100.62 14.19
CA GLU A 234 35.56 101.16 15.05
C GLU A 234 35.18 102.61 14.72
N ASP A 235 35.91 103.29 13.82
CA ASP A 235 35.60 104.65 13.40
C ASP A 235 34.34 104.66 12.50
N PRO A 236 33.27 105.41 12.86
CA PRO A 236 32.04 105.48 12.06
C PRO A 236 32.26 105.95 10.61
N ASP A 237 33.32 106.71 10.34
CA ASP A 237 33.66 107.22 9.01
C ASP A 237 34.47 106.22 8.15
N PHE A 238 34.98 105.14 8.76
CA PHE A 238 35.76 104.07 8.10
C PHE A 238 34.94 102.80 7.87
N THR A 239 33.82 102.94 7.16
CA THR A 239 32.96 101.81 6.74
C THR A 239 32.98 101.64 5.22
N PRO A 240 32.85 100.40 4.69
CA PRO A 240 32.85 100.18 3.25
C PRO A 240 31.83 101.05 2.48
N GLN A 241 30.65 101.29 3.08
CA GLN A 241 29.58 102.08 2.45
C GLN A 241 29.91 103.57 2.33
N LYS A 242 30.65 104.14 3.31
CA LYS A 242 31.09 105.54 3.26
C LYS A 242 32.30 105.71 2.34
N ILE A 243 33.27 104.78 2.41
CA ILE A 243 34.44 104.78 1.51
C ILE A 243 34.01 104.64 0.05
N ALA A 244 32.96 103.87 -0.26
CA ALA A 244 32.41 103.75 -1.61
C ALA A 244 31.97 105.07 -2.25
N LYS A 245 31.53 106.04 -1.45
CA LYS A 245 31.18 107.38 -1.96
C LYS A 245 32.41 108.22 -2.32
N ILE A 246 33.57 107.89 -1.76
CA ILE A 246 34.84 108.62 -1.92
C ILE A 246 35.69 107.97 -3.02
N SER A 247 35.85 106.65 -2.97
CA SER A 247 36.58 105.86 -3.95
C SER A 247 36.05 104.43 -4.03
N LYS A 248 35.60 104.02 -5.22
CA LYS A 248 35.17 102.63 -5.48
C LYS A 248 36.32 101.64 -5.27
N ALA A 249 37.52 101.98 -5.73
CA ALA A 249 38.73 101.17 -5.58
C ALA A 249 39.07 100.89 -4.10
N CYS A 250 38.92 101.88 -3.24
CA CYS A 250 39.23 101.76 -1.81
C CYS A 250 38.17 100.99 -1.01
N THR A 251 36.99 100.72 -1.60
CA THR A 251 35.90 99.99 -0.92
C THR A 251 36.26 98.53 -0.68
N SER A 252 36.73 97.83 -1.72
CA SER A 252 37.14 96.43 -1.61
C SER A 252 38.31 96.26 -0.63
N LEU A 253 39.24 97.23 -0.63
CA LEU A 253 40.36 97.28 0.32
C LEU A 253 39.89 97.48 1.76
N CYS A 254 38.90 98.34 1.98
CA CYS A 254 38.25 98.53 3.29
C CYS A 254 37.52 97.25 3.75
N MET A 255 36.73 96.60 2.89
CA MET A 255 36.04 95.34 3.20
C MET A 255 37.01 94.24 3.63
N TRP A 256 38.17 94.15 2.96
CA TRP A 256 39.20 93.17 3.30
C TRP A 256 39.81 93.41 4.67
N VAL A 257 40.13 94.65 5.05
CA VAL A 257 40.63 94.96 6.39
C VAL A 257 39.61 94.57 7.47
N HIS A 258 38.33 94.90 7.27
CA HIS A 258 37.24 94.53 8.19
C HIS A 258 37.07 93.00 8.32
N ALA A 259 37.18 92.27 7.21
CA ALA A 259 37.07 90.81 7.21
C ALA A 259 38.26 90.11 7.89
N MET A 260 39.48 90.62 7.69
CA MET A 260 40.68 90.13 8.37
C MET A 260 40.62 90.37 9.88
N PHE A 261 40.09 91.52 10.30
CA PHE A 261 39.83 91.81 11.71
C PHE A 261 38.82 90.82 12.33
N LYS A 262 37.71 90.54 11.63
CA LYS A 262 36.70 89.56 12.11
C LYS A 262 37.24 88.13 12.18
N TYR A 263 37.99 87.69 11.17
CA TYR A 263 38.57 86.35 11.12
C TYR A 263 39.52 86.08 12.29
N TYR A 264 40.34 87.06 12.68
CA TYR A 264 41.26 86.94 13.81
C TYR A 264 40.56 86.56 15.12
N PHE A 265 39.46 87.26 15.47
CA PHE A 265 38.72 86.97 16.71
C PHE A 265 38.04 85.61 16.70
N VAL A 266 37.52 85.17 15.55
CA VAL A 266 36.91 83.84 15.42
C VAL A 266 37.96 82.73 15.47
N ASN A 267 39.10 82.91 14.80
CA ASN A 267 40.19 81.93 14.79
C ASN A 267 40.82 81.74 16.19
N LEU A 268 40.83 82.77 17.03
CA LEU A 268 41.26 82.67 18.43
C LEU A 268 40.44 81.64 19.23
N GLY A 269 39.12 81.53 18.94
CA GLY A 269 38.23 80.55 19.56
C GLY A 269 38.33 79.15 18.95
N VAL A 270 38.55 79.06 17.63
CA VAL A 270 38.58 77.79 16.87
C VAL A 270 39.92 77.05 17.02
N ALA A 271 41.03 77.76 17.23
CA ALA A 271 42.37 77.17 17.36
C ALA A 271 42.49 76.03 18.41
N PRO A 272 41.99 76.17 19.66
CA PRO A 272 42.03 75.07 20.63
C PRO A 272 41.14 73.88 20.21
N LYS A 273 39.99 74.12 19.56
CA LYS A 273 39.09 73.07 19.08
C LYS A 273 39.72 72.25 17.94
N LYS A 274 40.44 72.90 17.02
CA LYS A 274 41.21 72.21 15.95
C LYS A 274 42.34 71.33 16.51
N ALA A 275 43.02 71.79 17.57
CA ALA A 275 44.06 70.99 18.23
C ALA A 275 43.46 69.77 18.95
N ALA A 276 42.34 69.96 19.67
CA ALA A 276 41.61 68.88 20.33
C ALA A 276 41.07 67.84 19.33
N LEU A 277 40.52 68.30 18.19
CA LEU A 277 40.06 67.43 17.11
C LEU A 277 41.19 66.57 16.53
N LYS A 278 42.39 67.15 16.37
CA LYS A 278 43.55 66.40 15.86
C LYS A 278 43.94 65.27 16.82
N GLN A 279 43.99 65.55 18.12
CA GLN A 279 44.30 64.54 19.14
C GLN A 279 43.23 63.44 19.19
N ALA A 280 41.94 63.80 19.16
CA ALA A 280 40.85 62.83 19.19
C ALA A 280 40.83 61.90 17.96
N ASN A 281 41.21 62.40 16.78
CA ASN A 281 41.37 61.59 15.57
C ASN A 281 42.55 60.61 15.66
N GLU A 282 43.68 61.02 16.27
CA GLU A 282 44.83 60.14 16.48
C GLU A 282 44.47 58.98 17.43
N GLU A 283 43.74 59.26 18.51
CA GLU A 283 43.27 58.23 19.47
C GLU A 283 42.22 57.28 18.87
N LEU A 284 41.33 57.79 17.99
CA LEU A 284 40.34 56.97 17.27
C LEU A 284 41.05 56.01 16.30
N ALA A 285 42.03 56.50 15.54
CA ALA A 285 42.78 55.71 14.58
C ALA A 285 43.55 54.55 15.23
N GLU A 286 44.09 54.75 16.44
CA GLU A 286 44.72 53.66 17.20
C GLU A 286 43.71 52.58 17.61
N THR A 287 42.51 52.96 18.07
CA THR A 287 41.48 52.00 18.47
C THR A 287 40.85 51.24 17.29
N GLU A 288 40.64 51.90 16.15
CA GLU A 288 40.15 51.23 14.94
C GLU A 288 41.15 50.20 14.40
N LYS A 289 42.46 50.49 14.53
CA LYS A 289 43.52 49.55 14.16
C LYS A 289 43.54 48.31 15.06
N ALA A 290 43.30 48.47 16.36
CA ALA A 290 43.17 47.35 17.29
C ALA A 290 41.95 46.47 16.95
N LEU A 291 40.78 47.10 16.77
CA LEU A 291 39.54 46.42 16.39
C LEU A 291 39.67 45.64 15.07
N ALA A 292 40.34 46.22 14.07
CA ALA A 292 40.59 45.54 12.80
C ALA A 292 41.46 44.29 12.97
N ALA A 293 42.48 44.34 13.83
CA ALA A 293 43.33 43.19 14.13
C ALA A 293 42.56 42.09 14.90
N ALA A 294 41.72 42.47 15.86
CA ALA A 294 40.88 41.53 16.61
C ALA A 294 39.84 40.84 15.71
N ARG A 295 39.18 41.59 14.81
CA ARG A 295 38.25 41.03 13.81
C ARG A 295 38.92 40.07 12.84
N ALA A 296 40.13 40.40 12.36
CA ALA A 296 40.89 39.51 11.48
C ALA A 296 41.23 38.18 12.17
N LYS A 297 41.62 38.22 13.44
CA LYS A 297 41.90 37.01 14.23
C LYS A 297 40.65 36.17 14.47
N MET A 298 39.50 36.80 14.73
CA MET A 298 38.23 36.08 14.87
C MET A 298 37.82 35.37 13.58
N GLN A 299 37.98 36.05 12.43
CA GLN A 299 37.69 35.44 11.13
C GLN A 299 38.58 34.22 10.86
N GLU A 300 39.87 34.29 11.20
CA GLU A 300 40.80 33.16 11.06
C GLU A 300 40.37 31.94 11.90
N VAL A 301 39.92 32.16 13.14
CA VAL A 301 39.43 31.08 14.02
C VAL A 301 38.12 30.47 13.48
N LEU A 302 37.18 31.30 13.00
CA LEU A 302 35.93 30.83 12.40
C LEU A 302 36.16 30.04 11.11
N ASP A 303 37.05 30.51 10.24
CA ASP A 303 37.41 29.82 8.99
C ASP A 303 38.07 28.46 9.31
N ARG A 304 38.90 28.39 10.35
CA ARG A 304 39.51 27.14 10.82
C ARG A 304 38.46 26.17 11.39
N LEU A 305 37.53 26.65 12.21
CA LEU A 305 36.43 25.84 12.75
C LEU A 305 35.54 25.27 11.64
N SER A 306 35.17 26.08 10.64
CA SER A 306 34.34 25.62 9.52
C SER A 306 35.02 24.51 8.70
N LYS A 307 36.34 24.64 8.45
CA LYS A 307 37.14 23.61 7.77
C LYS A 307 37.20 22.32 8.58
N LEU A 308 37.48 22.42 9.89
CA LEU A 308 37.54 21.25 10.78
C LEU A 308 36.18 20.55 10.90
N GLN A 309 35.08 21.31 10.98
CA GLN A 309 33.72 20.76 11.03
C GLN A 309 33.37 19.99 9.75
N THR A 310 33.74 20.55 8.59
CA THR A 310 33.53 19.91 7.28
C THR A 310 34.34 18.61 7.17
N GLN A 311 35.60 18.62 7.63
CA GLN A 311 36.47 17.44 7.65
C GLN A 311 35.95 16.35 8.60
N LEU A 312 35.43 16.73 9.79
CA LEU A 312 34.85 15.79 10.73
C LEU A 312 33.59 15.12 10.16
N ASN A 313 32.68 15.89 9.57
CA ASN A 313 31.46 15.37 8.95
C ASN A 313 31.78 14.40 7.81
N ALA A 314 32.77 14.74 6.96
CA ALA A 314 33.24 13.84 5.90
C ALA A 314 33.81 12.53 6.46
N LYS A 315 34.62 12.59 7.54
CA LYS A 315 35.18 11.39 8.20
C LYS A 315 34.09 10.51 8.84
N ILE A 316 33.09 11.11 9.48
CA ILE A 316 31.96 10.37 10.09
C ILE A 316 31.12 9.69 9.01
N ALA A 317 30.80 10.39 7.92
CA ALA A 317 30.06 9.83 6.79
C ALA A 317 30.81 8.64 6.16
N PHE A 318 32.11 8.79 5.93
CA PHE A 318 32.97 7.72 5.40
C PHE A 318 33.00 6.49 6.33
N LYS A 319 33.04 6.69 7.65
CA LYS A 319 33.01 5.60 8.63
C LYS A 319 31.68 4.82 8.58
N GLN A 320 30.55 5.52 8.61
CA GLN A 320 29.22 4.90 8.60
C GLN A 320 28.98 4.12 7.32
N GLU A 321 29.36 4.68 6.17
CA GLU A 321 29.24 3.99 4.89
C GLU A 321 30.07 2.70 4.88
N LYS A 322 31.31 2.76 5.37
CA LYS A 322 32.19 1.59 5.46
C LYS A 322 31.63 0.51 6.39
N GLU A 323 30.98 0.88 7.49
CA GLU A 323 30.30 -0.08 8.39
C GLU A 323 29.13 -0.79 7.67
N ILE A 324 28.33 -0.07 6.89
CA ILE A 324 27.23 -0.65 6.08
C ILE A 324 27.78 -1.61 5.02
N TRP A 325 28.87 -1.24 4.35
CA TRP A 325 29.53 -2.11 3.36
C TRP A 325 30.09 -3.38 4.00
N ILE A 326 30.68 -3.30 5.20
CA ILE A 326 31.16 -4.48 5.93
C ILE A 326 30.00 -5.42 6.24
N GLU A 327 28.91 -4.90 6.80
CA GLU A 327 27.72 -5.71 7.12
C GLU A 327 27.09 -6.32 5.85
N THR A 328 27.08 -5.58 4.74
CA THR A 328 26.59 -6.07 3.45
C THR A 328 27.47 -7.19 2.89
N ILE A 329 28.80 -7.04 2.97
CA ILE A 329 29.76 -8.06 2.53
C ILE A 329 29.65 -9.30 3.40
N GLU A 330 29.60 -9.17 4.72
CA GLU A 330 29.42 -10.31 5.65
C GLU A 330 28.12 -11.07 5.35
N ASN A 331 27.03 -10.37 5.05
CA ASN A 331 25.77 -10.97 4.63
C ASN A 331 25.88 -11.66 3.25
N ILE A 332 26.57 -11.07 2.27
CA ILE A 332 26.79 -11.69 0.96
C ILE A 332 27.66 -12.95 1.09
N GLU A 333 28.73 -12.91 1.88
CA GLU A 333 29.60 -14.07 2.13
C GLU A 333 28.82 -15.21 2.80
N ALA A 334 28.00 -14.89 3.82
CA ALA A 334 27.13 -15.87 4.45
C ALA A 334 26.12 -16.47 3.45
N ASN A 335 25.51 -15.64 2.60
CA ASN A 335 24.55 -16.08 1.59
C ASN A 335 25.21 -16.94 0.50
N VAL A 336 26.46 -16.66 0.09
CA VAL A 336 27.19 -17.46 -0.88
C VAL A 336 27.48 -18.87 -0.35
N ILE A 337 27.68 -19.03 0.96
CA ILE A 337 27.84 -20.35 1.59
C ILE A 337 26.49 -21.06 1.68
N ASN A 338 25.47 -20.37 2.19
CA ASN A 338 24.13 -20.92 2.45
C ASN A 338 23.32 -21.23 1.18
N VAL A 339 23.66 -20.62 0.03
CA VAL A 339 22.95 -20.80 -1.24
C VAL A 339 22.85 -22.27 -1.67
N THR A 340 23.81 -23.10 -1.25
CA THR A 340 23.85 -24.53 -1.59
C THR A 340 22.64 -25.27 -1.03
N GLY A 341 22.36 -25.11 0.27
CA GLY A 341 21.17 -25.69 0.92
C GLY A 341 19.88 -25.02 0.48
N ASP A 342 19.88 -23.68 0.38
CA ASP A 342 18.70 -22.89 0.02
C ASP A 342 18.15 -23.26 -1.37
N ILE A 343 19.03 -23.39 -2.38
CA ILE A 343 18.65 -23.78 -3.75
C ILE A 343 18.32 -25.27 -3.83
N LEU A 344 18.94 -26.14 -3.03
CA LEU A 344 18.58 -27.56 -2.97
C LEU A 344 17.14 -27.75 -2.49
N ILE A 345 16.74 -27.07 -1.41
CA ILE A 345 15.37 -27.12 -0.89
C ILE A 345 14.40 -26.57 -1.93
N SER A 346 14.70 -25.36 -2.45
CA SER A 346 13.81 -24.66 -3.37
C SER A 346 13.62 -25.42 -4.69
N SER A 347 14.67 -26.03 -5.24
CA SER A 347 14.57 -26.90 -6.42
C SER A 347 13.76 -28.18 -6.12
N GLY A 348 13.85 -28.72 -4.91
CA GLY A 348 12.95 -29.76 -4.40
C GLY A 348 11.48 -29.35 -4.42
N CYS A 349 11.20 -28.13 -3.97
CA CYS A 349 9.86 -27.58 -3.96
C CYS A 349 9.31 -27.43 -5.40
N VAL A 350 10.12 -26.89 -6.33
CA VAL A 350 9.74 -26.75 -7.76
C VAL A 350 9.43 -28.11 -8.39
N ALA A 351 10.23 -29.13 -8.11
CA ALA A 351 10.07 -30.44 -8.72
C ALA A 351 8.87 -31.25 -8.18
N TYR A 352 8.57 -31.13 -6.88
CA TYR A 352 7.69 -32.07 -6.18
C TYR A 352 6.54 -31.46 -5.38
N MET A 353 6.60 -30.22 -4.90
CA MET A 353 5.61 -29.72 -3.92
C MET A 353 4.30 -29.25 -4.53
N THR A 354 4.33 -28.75 -5.77
CA THR A 354 3.17 -28.10 -6.40
C THR A 354 1.87 -28.93 -6.45
N PRO A 355 1.86 -30.28 -6.54
CA PRO A 355 0.62 -31.07 -6.55
C PRO A 355 -0.02 -31.28 -5.16
N PHE A 356 0.75 -31.09 -4.07
CA PHE A 356 0.30 -31.38 -2.71
C PHE A 356 -0.50 -30.25 -2.08
N THR A 357 -1.30 -30.57 -1.06
CA THR A 357 -1.95 -29.61 -0.15
C THR A 357 -0.97 -29.07 0.89
N ASP A 358 -1.29 -27.93 1.52
CA ASP A 358 -0.42 -27.22 2.47
C ASP A 358 0.13 -28.13 3.59
N GLN A 359 -0.73 -28.96 4.21
CA GLN A 359 -0.29 -29.86 5.28
C GLN A 359 0.82 -30.84 4.84
N TYR A 360 0.68 -31.40 3.63
CA TYR A 360 1.69 -32.32 3.07
C TYR A 360 2.97 -31.58 2.70
N ARG A 361 2.86 -30.35 2.16
CA ARG A 361 4.01 -29.50 1.87
C ARG A 361 4.81 -29.19 3.13
N ARG A 362 4.16 -28.75 4.22
CA ARG A 362 4.82 -28.46 5.50
C ARG A 362 5.54 -29.67 6.08
N ASN A 363 4.89 -30.83 6.07
CA ASN A 363 5.47 -32.07 6.56
C ASN A 363 6.72 -32.46 5.75
N LEU A 364 6.63 -32.41 4.41
CA LEU A 364 7.78 -32.67 3.53
C LEU A 364 8.89 -31.64 3.74
N PHE A 365 8.55 -30.36 3.82
CA PHE A 365 9.49 -29.26 4.01
C PHE A 365 10.26 -29.42 5.31
N THR A 366 9.57 -29.66 6.43
CA THR A 366 10.17 -29.87 7.75
C THR A 366 11.09 -31.09 7.74
N GLN A 367 10.68 -32.19 7.08
CA GLN A 367 11.51 -33.37 6.93
C GLN A 367 12.78 -33.07 6.11
N TRP A 368 12.70 -32.26 5.07
CA TRP A 368 13.84 -31.90 4.24
C TRP A 368 14.82 -30.97 4.95
N ILE A 369 14.33 -29.99 5.72
CA ILE A 369 15.15 -29.12 6.57
C ILE A 369 15.94 -29.95 7.58
N ARG A 370 15.27 -30.87 8.31
CA ARG A 370 15.95 -31.78 9.25
C ARG A 370 17.04 -32.61 8.58
N LEU A 371 16.78 -33.12 7.38
CA LEU A 371 17.79 -33.88 6.62
C LEU A 371 18.99 -33.01 6.21
N ILE A 372 18.80 -31.73 5.94
CA ILE A 372 19.88 -30.80 5.59
C ILE A 372 20.72 -30.46 6.84
N GLU A 373 20.06 -30.25 7.98
CA GLU A 373 20.71 -30.08 9.29
C GLU A 373 21.54 -31.31 9.67
N GLU A 374 20.97 -32.52 9.58
CA GLU A 374 21.66 -33.78 9.88
C GLU A 374 22.85 -34.05 8.96
N ARG A 375 22.84 -33.50 7.75
CA ARG A 375 23.91 -33.65 6.75
C ARG A 375 24.91 -32.50 6.76
N GLU A 376 24.78 -31.57 7.70
CA GLU A 376 25.64 -30.39 7.86
C GLU A 376 25.77 -29.55 6.57
N ILE A 377 24.69 -29.51 5.76
CA ILE A 377 24.66 -28.69 4.54
C ILE A 377 24.31 -27.25 4.96
N PRO A 378 25.13 -26.23 4.62
CA PRO A 378 24.82 -24.84 4.98
C PRO A 378 23.55 -24.33 4.31
N PHE A 379 22.69 -23.67 5.09
CA PHE A 379 21.43 -23.09 4.64
C PHE A 379 21.03 -21.91 5.55
N SER A 380 20.12 -21.07 5.07
CA SER A 380 19.63 -19.91 5.80
C SER A 380 18.60 -20.32 6.87
N LYS A 381 18.70 -19.80 8.10
CA LYS A 381 17.85 -20.21 9.26
C LYS A 381 16.34 -20.10 9.01
N ASN A 382 15.90 -19.17 8.14
CA ASN A 382 14.49 -18.97 7.75
C ASN A 382 14.27 -19.24 6.24
N ALA A 383 15.00 -20.19 5.69
CA ALA A 383 14.91 -20.59 4.29
C ALA A 383 13.49 -21.02 3.93
N ASN A 384 12.89 -20.35 2.93
CA ASN A 384 11.65 -20.81 2.30
C ASN A 384 11.66 -20.46 0.81
N PRO A 385 10.87 -21.16 -0.05
CA PRO A 385 10.94 -20.95 -1.49
C PRO A 385 10.62 -19.51 -1.91
N VAL A 386 9.71 -18.85 -1.20
CA VAL A 386 9.30 -17.46 -1.46
C VAL A 386 10.40 -16.46 -1.11
N SER A 387 11.13 -16.66 -0.01
CA SER A 387 12.24 -15.78 0.40
C SER A 387 13.49 -15.98 -0.47
N ILE A 388 13.75 -17.21 -0.91
CA ILE A 388 14.94 -17.58 -1.68
C ILE A 388 14.78 -17.22 -3.17
N LEU A 389 13.64 -17.58 -3.76
CA LEU A 389 13.38 -17.44 -5.20
C LEU A 389 12.48 -16.24 -5.55
N GLY A 390 11.68 -15.74 -4.61
CA GLY A 390 10.66 -14.72 -4.87
C GLY A 390 11.18 -13.28 -4.86
N ASP A 391 10.93 -12.55 -5.94
CA ASP A 391 11.09 -11.10 -6.02
C ASP A 391 9.87 -10.40 -5.37
N PRO A 392 10.06 -9.50 -4.38
CA PRO A 392 8.94 -8.88 -3.69
C PRO A 392 8.13 -7.92 -4.59
N VAL A 393 8.76 -7.32 -5.60
CA VAL A 393 8.10 -6.43 -6.56
C VAL A 393 7.20 -7.26 -7.48
N GLU A 394 7.72 -8.38 -7.98
CA GLU A 394 6.96 -9.29 -8.84
C GLU A 394 5.77 -9.91 -8.09
N ILE A 395 5.97 -10.34 -6.84
CA ILE A 395 4.89 -10.85 -5.98
C ILE A 395 3.78 -9.80 -5.78
N ARG A 396 4.15 -8.53 -5.55
CA ARG A 396 3.16 -7.45 -5.41
C ARG A 396 2.39 -7.21 -6.70
N LEU A 397 3.06 -7.26 -7.86
CA LEU A 397 2.40 -7.15 -9.16
C LEU A 397 1.40 -8.29 -9.36
N TRP A 398 1.77 -9.54 -9.05
CA TRP A 398 0.85 -10.67 -9.14
C TRP A 398 -0.38 -10.51 -8.22
N GLN A 399 -0.19 -9.99 -7.01
CA GLN A 399 -1.29 -9.72 -6.08
C GLN A 399 -2.22 -8.61 -6.59
N LEU A 400 -1.68 -7.58 -7.27
CA LEU A 400 -2.48 -6.56 -7.95
C LEU A 400 -3.26 -7.15 -9.14
N ASP A 401 -2.66 -8.11 -9.84
CA ASP A 401 -3.30 -8.88 -10.92
C ASP A 401 -4.30 -9.92 -10.40
N GLY A 402 -4.51 -10.02 -9.09
CA GLY A 402 -5.55 -10.86 -8.49
C GLY A 402 -5.09 -12.23 -8.01
N LEU A 403 -3.78 -12.45 -7.84
CA LEU A 403 -3.26 -13.58 -7.07
C LEU A 403 -3.71 -13.44 -5.60
N PRO A 404 -4.30 -14.49 -5.00
CA PRO A 404 -4.60 -14.49 -3.57
C PRO A 404 -3.35 -14.22 -2.72
N ARG A 405 -3.52 -13.52 -1.60
CA ARG A 405 -2.42 -13.11 -0.71
C ARG A 405 -2.00 -14.17 0.30
N ASP A 406 -2.58 -15.35 0.25
CA ASP A 406 -2.15 -16.46 1.11
C ASP A 406 -0.79 -17.01 0.67
N TYR A 407 -0.11 -17.65 1.62
CA TYR A 407 1.23 -18.20 1.40
C TYR A 407 1.25 -19.25 0.28
N LEU A 408 0.25 -20.14 0.22
CA LEU A 408 0.20 -21.24 -0.75
C LEU A 408 0.08 -20.72 -2.18
N SER A 409 -0.77 -19.71 -2.41
CA SER A 409 -0.92 -19.05 -3.71
C SER A 409 0.35 -18.32 -4.13
N THR A 410 1.01 -17.63 -3.19
CA THR A 410 2.29 -16.95 -3.44
C THR A 410 3.41 -17.95 -3.74
N GLU A 411 3.51 -19.02 -2.97
CA GLU A 411 4.46 -20.12 -3.18
C GLU A 411 4.23 -20.77 -4.55
N ASN A 412 2.98 -21.09 -4.89
CA ASN A 412 2.63 -21.64 -6.20
C ASN A 412 3.10 -20.72 -7.34
N ALA A 413 2.87 -19.41 -7.24
CA ALA A 413 3.30 -18.46 -8.26
C ALA A 413 4.84 -18.43 -8.41
N VAL A 414 5.58 -18.40 -7.29
CA VAL A 414 7.05 -18.43 -7.28
C VAL A 414 7.61 -19.74 -7.85
N LEU A 415 7.03 -20.89 -7.47
CA LEU A 415 7.47 -22.19 -7.98
C LEU A 415 7.18 -22.34 -9.47
N VAL A 416 6.04 -21.82 -9.94
CA VAL A 416 5.66 -21.82 -11.35
C VAL A 416 6.61 -20.94 -12.18
N SER A 417 6.97 -19.75 -11.70
CA SER A 417 7.90 -18.86 -12.42
C SER A 417 9.31 -19.45 -12.56
N CYS A 418 9.69 -20.35 -11.66
CA CYS A 418 10.99 -21.03 -11.66
C CYS A 418 10.98 -22.41 -12.34
N SER A 419 9.83 -22.92 -12.77
CA SER A 419 9.69 -24.23 -13.41
C SER A 419 9.97 -24.18 -14.91
N ARG A 420 10.58 -25.24 -15.46
CA ARG A 420 10.74 -25.41 -16.91
C ARG A 420 9.49 -26.02 -17.54
N ARG A 421 8.74 -26.83 -16.80
CA ARG A 421 7.46 -27.40 -17.25
C ARG A 421 6.35 -26.37 -17.15
N TRP A 422 5.44 -26.40 -18.12
CA TRP A 422 4.30 -25.49 -18.15
C TRP A 422 3.28 -25.84 -17.05
N PRO A 423 2.73 -24.85 -16.33
CA PRO A 423 1.79 -25.08 -15.24
C PRO A 423 0.42 -25.54 -15.76
N LEU A 424 -0.08 -26.61 -15.17
CA LEU A 424 -1.48 -27.03 -15.22
C LEU A 424 -2.09 -26.80 -13.83
N PHE A 425 -2.88 -25.74 -13.70
CA PHE A 425 -3.57 -25.38 -12.47
C PHE A 425 -4.84 -26.20 -12.29
N VAL A 426 -4.90 -26.96 -11.21
CA VAL A 426 -6.13 -27.56 -10.68
C VAL A 426 -6.87 -26.47 -9.91
N ASP A 427 -7.78 -25.78 -10.59
CA ASP A 427 -8.40 -24.53 -10.16
C ASP A 427 -9.94 -24.58 -10.33
N PRO A 428 -10.64 -25.38 -9.50
CA PRO A 428 -12.10 -25.47 -9.53
C PRO A 428 -12.79 -24.13 -9.19
N GLN A 429 -12.10 -23.22 -8.51
CA GLN A 429 -12.61 -21.90 -8.15
C GLN A 429 -12.32 -20.80 -9.18
N GLY A 430 -11.47 -21.04 -10.18
CA GLY A 430 -11.10 -20.07 -11.22
C GLY A 430 -10.18 -18.93 -10.76
N GLN A 431 -9.48 -19.07 -9.63
CA GLN A 431 -8.60 -18.04 -9.08
C GLN A 431 -7.32 -17.87 -9.90
N ALA A 432 -6.64 -18.98 -10.20
CA ALA A 432 -5.45 -18.96 -11.05
C ALA A 432 -5.80 -18.51 -12.47
N ASN A 433 -6.97 -18.94 -12.99
CA ASN A 433 -7.47 -18.48 -14.28
C ASN A 433 -7.62 -16.95 -14.34
N LYS A 434 -8.24 -16.36 -13.31
CA LYS A 434 -8.41 -14.90 -13.20
C LYS A 434 -7.08 -14.17 -13.10
N TRP A 435 -6.16 -14.66 -12.27
CA TRP A 435 -4.82 -14.10 -12.11
C TRP A 435 -4.04 -14.10 -13.44
N VAL A 436 -3.98 -15.23 -14.14
CA VAL A 436 -3.27 -15.34 -15.43
C VAL A 436 -3.87 -14.41 -16.49
N LYS A 437 -5.20 -14.28 -16.54
CA LYS A 437 -5.88 -13.35 -17.46
C LYS A 437 -5.50 -11.90 -17.23
N ASN A 438 -5.44 -11.47 -15.97
CA ASN A 438 -5.09 -10.10 -15.63
C ASN A 438 -3.61 -9.83 -15.91
N MET A 439 -2.73 -10.73 -15.48
CA MET A 439 -1.29 -10.64 -15.70
C MET A 439 -0.95 -10.59 -17.20
N GLY A 440 -1.62 -11.41 -18.02
CA GLY A 440 -1.38 -11.48 -19.45
C GLY A 440 -2.08 -10.38 -20.28
N LYS A 441 -2.90 -9.52 -19.66
CA LYS A 441 -3.73 -8.52 -20.37
C LYS A 441 -2.89 -7.48 -21.11
N THR A 442 -1.80 -7.04 -20.51
CA THR A 442 -0.87 -6.05 -21.11
C THR A 442 0.03 -6.66 -22.18
N GLN A 443 0.31 -7.96 -22.09
CA GLN A 443 1.18 -8.72 -23.00
C GLN A 443 0.43 -9.30 -24.22
N GLY A 444 -0.89 -9.14 -24.30
CA GLY A 444 -1.71 -9.66 -25.39
C GLY A 444 -1.95 -11.17 -25.30
N LEU A 445 -2.34 -11.66 -24.13
CA LEU A 445 -2.71 -13.06 -23.86
C LEU A 445 -3.75 -13.59 -24.84
N SER A 446 -3.45 -14.74 -25.45
CA SER A 446 -4.42 -15.50 -26.25
C SER A 446 -5.12 -16.53 -25.37
N ILE A 447 -6.44 -16.46 -25.27
CA ILE A 447 -7.25 -17.40 -24.49
C ILE A 447 -7.88 -18.40 -25.45
N CYS A 448 -7.71 -19.69 -25.18
CA CYS A 448 -8.18 -20.78 -26.03
C CYS A 448 -8.79 -21.92 -25.20
N LYS A 449 -9.60 -22.77 -25.84
CA LYS A 449 -10.07 -24.06 -25.30
C LYS A 449 -9.57 -25.19 -26.20
N LEU A 450 -9.42 -26.40 -25.66
CA LEU A 450 -9.00 -27.57 -26.47
C LEU A 450 -9.98 -27.90 -27.61
N SER A 451 -11.24 -27.48 -27.50
CA SER A 451 -12.26 -27.66 -28.54
C SER A 451 -12.16 -26.68 -29.72
N ASP A 452 -11.27 -25.68 -29.65
CA ASP A 452 -11.21 -24.61 -30.64
C ASP A 452 -10.53 -25.09 -31.93
N LYS A 453 -11.22 -24.94 -33.07
CA LYS A 453 -10.70 -25.37 -34.38
C LYS A 453 -9.40 -24.67 -34.77
N ASP A 454 -9.19 -23.44 -34.29
CA ASP A 454 -8.03 -22.60 -34.60
C ASP A 454 -6.94 -22.66 -33.51
N LEU A 455 -7.01 -23.61 -32.57
CA LEU A 455 -6.05 -23.74 -31.46
C LEU A 455 -4.60 -23.79 -31.97
N MET A 456 -4.30 -24.71 -32.91
CA MET A 456 -2.94 -24.89 -33.42
C MET A 456 -2.43 -23.64 -34.15
N ARG A 457 -3.27 -22.97 -34.95
CA ARG A 457 -2.90 -21.72 -35.63
C ARG A 457 -2.61 -20.59 -34.62
N THR A 458 -3.41 -20.50 -33.56
CA THR A 458 -3.20 -19.54 -32.49
C THR A 458 -1.89 -19.83 -31.75
N MET A 459 -1.59 -21.10 -31.52
CA MET A 459 -0.36 -21.55 -30.89
C MET A 459 0.88 -21.28 -31.75
N GLU A 460 0.82 -21.55 -33.06
CA GLU A 460 1.89 -21.21 -34.01
C GLU A 460 2.20 -19.69 -34.02
N SER A 461 1.16 -18.87 -34.03
CA SER A 461 1.29 -17.41 -33.96
C SER A 461 1.89 -16.97 -32.62
N ALA A 462 1.39 -17.53 -31.52
CA ALA A 462 1.86 -17.17 -30.18
C ALA A 462 3.32 -17.55 -29.96
N VAL A 463 3.74 -18.74 -30.40
CA VAL A 463 5.14 -19.20 -30.36
C VAL A 463 6.06 -18.31 -31.19
N ARG A 464 5.61 -17.89 -32.39
CA ARG A 464 6.39 -17.03 -33.28
C ARG A 464 6.62 -15.62 -32.74
N PHE A 465 5.63 -15.07 -32.04
CA PHE A 465 5.64 -13.69 -31.56
C PHE A 465 5.83 -13.57 -30.04
N GLY A 466 6.10 -14.67 -29.34
CA GLY A 466 6.30 -14.67 -27.88
C GLY A 466 5.06 -14.29 -27.07
N LYS A 467 3.84 -14.47 -27.61
CA LYS A 467 2.61 -14.12 -26.88
C LYS A 467 2.24 -15.20 -25.87
N PRO A 468 1.81 -14.84 -24.65
CA PRO A 468 1.35 -15.84 -23.69
C PRO A 468 0.02 -16.47 -24.16
N VAL A 469 -0.18 -17.75 -23.85
CA VAL A 469 -1.39 -18.51 -24.16
C VAL A 469 -1.97 -19.14 -22.90
N LEU A 470 -3.29 -19.03 -22.71
CA LEU A 470 -4.04 -19.69 -21.66
C LEU A 470 -5.02 -20.70 -22.29
N ILE A 471 -4.87 -21.98 -21.96
CA ILE A 471 -5.83 -23.03 -22.31
C ILE A 471 -6.77 -23.27 -21.13
N GLU A 472 -8.07 -23.05 -21.34
CA GLU A 472 -9.09 -23.14 -20.30
C GLU A 472 -9.84 -24.47 -20.28
N ASN A 473 -10.27 -24.87 -19.08
CA ASN A 473 -11.16 -26.00 -18.82
C ASN A 473 -10.67 -27.30 -19.44
N VAL A 474 -9.38 -27.57 -19.33
CA VAL A 474 -8.79 -28.84 -19.78
C VAL A 474 -9.37 -29.99 -18.96
N GLY A 475 -9.78 -31.05 -19.65
CA GLY A 475 -10.26 -32.28 -19.04
C GLY A 475 -9.12 -33.13 -18.46
N VAL A 476 -9.29 -34.44 -18.53
CA VAL A 476 -8.26 -35.41 -18.10
C VAL A 476 -7.24 -35.68 -19.21
N ASP A 477 -7.66 -35.52 -20.47
CA ASP A 477 -6.83 -35.75 -21.65
C ASP A 477 -6.27 -34.45 -22.23
N LEU A 478 -5.02 -34.50 -22.69
CA LEU A 478 -4.36 -33.44 -23.46
C LEU A 478 -4.17 -33.92 -24.90
N ASP A 479 -4.37 -33.01 -25.86
CA ASP A 479 -4.15 -33.30 -27.27
C ASP A 479 -2.65 -33.56 -27.53
N PRO A 480 -2.25 -34.74 -28.05
CA PRO A 480 -0.86 -35.05 -28.40
C PRO A 480 -0.21 -34.06 -29.39
N ALA A 481 -1.01 -33.31 -30.16
CA ALA A 481 -0.50 -32.26 -31.04
C ALA A 481 0.25 -31.15 -30.27
N LEU A 482 0.00 -31.01 -28.96
CA LEU A 482 0.69 -30.04 -28.09
C LEU A 482 2.02 -30.56 -27.53
N ASP A 483 2.33 -31.85 -27.68
CA ASP A 483 3.53 -32.48 -27.10
C ASP A 483 4.85 -31.78 -27.45
N PRO A 484 5.08 -31.29 -28.69
CA PRO A 484 6.31 -30.54 -28.99
C PRO A 484 6.48 -29.32 -28.09
N ILE A 485 5.39 -28.63 -27.74
CA ILE A 485 5.39 -27.42 -26.89
C ILE A 485 5.50 -27.82 -25.42
N LEU A 486 4.72 -28.81 -25.00
CA LEU A 486 4.70 -29.27 -23.61
C LEU A 486 6.08 -29.78 -23.18
N MET A 487 6.73 -30.54 -24.05
CA MET A 487 8.07 -31.11 -23.83
C MET A 487 9.21 -30.16 -24.27
N ARG A 488 8.89 -28.96 -24.77
CA ARG A 488 9.84 -27.96 -25.28
C ARG A 488 10.87 -28.57 -26.25
N GLN A 489 10.40 -29.29 -27.27
CA GLN A 489 11.22 -29.94 -28.31
C GLN A 489 11.79 -28.92 -29.31
N ILE A 490 12.56 -27.96 -28.80
CA ILE A 490 13.19 -26.88 -29.56
C ILE A 490 14.52 -27.38 -30.10
N TYR A 491 14.80 -27.08 -31.36
CA TYR A 491 16.07 -27.40 -32.00
C TYR A 491 16.57 -26.23 -32.82
N ASN A 492 17.89 -26.16 -33.03
CA ASN A 492 18.49 -25.11 -33.83
C ASN A 492 18.46 -25.51 -35.31
N GLN A 493 17.87 -24.66 -36.15
CA GLN A 493 17.88 -24.82 -37.61
C GLN A 493 18.36 -23.52 -38.24
N GLY A 494 19.56 -23.55 -38.85
CA GLY A 494 20.12 -22.39 -39.55
C GLY A 494 20.42 -21.19 -38.64
N GLY A 495 20.77 -21.41 -37.37
CA GLY A 495 21.09 -20.35 -36.41
C GLY A 495 19.88 -19.77 -35.67
N THR A 496 18.66 -20.20 -36.02
CA THR A 496 17.42 -19.80 -35.33
C THR A 496 16.88 -20.98 -34.52
N MET A 497 16.47 -20.72 -33.28
CA MET A 497 15.74 -21.72 -32.48
C MET A 497 14.35 -21.90 -33.07
N VAL A 498 13.99 -23.13 -33.41
CA VAL A 498 12.70 -23.48 -34.01
C VAL A 498 12.05 -24.64 -33.28
N ILE A 499 10.74 -24.75 -33.42
CA ILE A 499 9.93 -25.86 -32.91
C ILE A 499 9.02 -26.37 -34.04
N LYS A 500 8.83 -27.69 -34.11
CA LYS A 500 7.97 -28.32 -35.11
C LYS A 500 6.59 -28.59 -34.53
N LEU A 501 5.55 -27.97 -35.08
CA LEU A 501 4.15 -28.14 -34.71
C LEU A 501 3.41 -28.80 -35.87
N GLY A 502 3.07 -30.09 -35.72
CA GLY A 502 2.57 -30.89 -36.85
C GLY A 502 3.61 -30.96 -37.97
N ASP A 503 3.26 -30.45 -39.16
CA ASP A 503 4.17 -30.37 -40.31
C ASP A 503 4.86 -29.00 -40.44
N VAL A 504 4.50 -28.02 -39.61
CA VAL A 504 4.98 -26.63 -39.70
C VAL A 504 6.16 -26.41 -38.75
N VAL A 505 7.25 -25.85 -39.27
CA VAL A 505 8.39 -25.39 -38.46
C VAL A 505 8.21 -23.91 -38.13
N VAL A 506 8.19 -23.58 -36.85
CA VAL A 506 7.92 -22.23 -36.34
C VAL A 506 9.15 -21.71 -35.60
N PRO A 507 9.63 -20.48 -35.89
CA PRO A 507 10.62 -19.81 -35.05
C PRO A 507 10.14 -19.70 -33.61
N TYR A 508 10.99 -20.07 -32.65
CA TYR A 508 10.65 -20.06 -31.24
C TYR A 508 11.12 -18.76 -30.58
N ASP A 509 10.19 -18.01 -29.99
CA ASP A 509 10.49 -16.84 -29.17
C ASP A 509 10.64 -17.22 -27.70
N ALA A 510 11.70 -16.74 -27.04
CA ALA A 510 12.00 -17.06 -25.64
C ALA A 510 10.99 -16.46 -24.63
N ASN A 511 10.22 -15.45 -25.02
CA ASN A 511 9.19 -14.82 -24.19
C ASN A 511 7.87 -15.59 -24.19
N PHE A 512 7.70 -16.58 -25.08
CA PHE A 512 6.49 -17.41 -25.10
C PHE A 512 6.24 -18.08 -23.74
N ARG A 513 4.98 -18.04 -23.28
CA ARG A 513 4.53 -18.69 -22.04
C ARG A 513 3.21 -19.41 -22.27
N LEU A 514 3.06 -20.62 -21.72
CA LEU A 514 1.83 -21.42 -21.78
C LEU A 514 1.30 -21.67 -20.37
N PHE A 515 0.01 -21.41 -20.17
CA PHE A 515 -0.73 -21.68 -18.95
C PHE A 515 -1.92 -22.60 -19.26
N ILE A 516 -2.18 -23.56 -18.38
CA ILE A 516 -3.29 -24.50 -18.53
C ILE A 516 -4.11 -24.49 -17.24
N THR A 517 -5.44 -24.45 -17.36
CA THR A 517 -6.35 -24.48 -16.20
C THR A 517 -7.39 -25.57 -16.35
N THR A 518 -7.73 -26.25 -15.25
CA THR A 518 -8.85 -27.18 -15.18
C THR A 518 -9.80 -26.80 -14.04
N LYS A 519 -11.10 -26.94 -14.28
CA LYS A 519 -12.15 -26.78 -13.25
C LYS A 519 -12.44 -28.08 -12.50
N LEU A 520 -11.82 -29.20 -12.90
CA LEU A 520 -12.01 -30.47 -12.21
C LEU A 520 -11.37 -30.37 -10.81
N PRO A 521 -12.10 -30.68 -9.72
CA PRO A 521 -11.59 -30.51 -8.36
C PRO A 521 -10.59 -31.62 -7.95
N ASN A 522 -10.68 -32.79 -8.56
CA ASN A 522 -9.77 -33.91 -8.35
C ASN A 522 -9.57 -34.70 -9.67
N PRO A 523 -8.85 -34.12 -10.65
CA PRO A 523 -8.57 -34.79 -11.92
C PRO A 523 -7.52 -35.88 -11.73
N HIS A 524 -7.70 -37.02 -12.40
CA HIS A 524 -6.72 -38.09 -12.43
C HIS A 524 -5.92 -38.05 -13.73
N TYR A 525 -4.81 -37.30 -13.73
CA TYR A 525 -3.90 -37.28 -14.88
C TYR A 525 -3.00 -38.50 -14.91
N THR A 526 -2.82 -39.09 -16.09
CA THR A 526 -1.92 -40.23 -16.27
C THR A 526 -0.46 -39.85 -15.96
N PRO A 527 0.43 -40.84 -15.70
CA PRO A 527 1.87 -40.57 -15.57
C PRO A 527 2.44 -39.84 -16.80
N GLU A 528 1.93 -40.15 -17.99
CA GLU A 528 2.35 -39.52 -19.25
C GLU A 528 2.02 -38.02 -19.28
N VAL A 529 0.84 -37.62 -18.80
CA VAL A 529 0.51 -36.19 -18.67
C VAL A 529 1.37 -35.55 -17.57
N SER A 530 1.55 -36.24 -16.44
CA SER A 530 2.28 -35.72 -15.27
C SER A 530 3.77 -35.45 -15.53
N ILE A 531 4.38 -36.10 -16.53
CA ILE A 531 5.75 -35.78 -16.97
C ILE A 531 5.81 -34.57 -17.91
N LYS A 532 4.74 -34.28 -18.65
CA LYS A 532 4.66 -33.21 -19.66
C LYS A 532 4.38 -31.84 -19.06
N VAL A 533 3.62 -31.78 -17.95
CA VAL A 533 3.21 -30.53 -17.31
C VAL A 533 3.63 -30.49 -15.84
N LEU A 534 3.68 -29.29 -15.27
CA LEU A 534 3.77 -29.07 -13.83
C LEU A 534 2.35 -29.03 -13.25
N LEU A 535 1.95 -30.07 -12.53
CA LEU A 535 0.66 -30.06 -11.83
C LEU A 535 0.73 -29.12 -10.63
N VAL A 536 -0.15 -28.12 -10.60
CA VAL A 536 -0.21 -27.11 -9.54
C VAL A 536 -1.58 -27.18 -8.88
N ASN A 537 -1.59 -27.54 -7.61
CA ASN A 537 -2.80 -27.56 -6.79
C ASN A 537 -3.16 -26.13 -6.37
N PHE A 538 -4.24 -25.60 -6.94
CA PHE A 538 -4.82 -24.30 -6.60
C PHE A 538 -6.19 -24.44 -5.92
N THR A 539 -6.55 -25.66 -5.50
CA THR A 539 -7.82 -25.87 -4.79
C THR A 539 -7.76 -25.23 -3.41
N VAL A 540 -8.78 -24.45 -3.06
CA VAL A 540 -8.93 -23.93 -1.68
C VAL A 540 -9.13 -25.10 -0.73
N VAL A 541 -8.16 -25.37 0.15
CA VAL A 541 -8.24 -26.42 1.19
C VAL A 541 -8.52 -25.79 2.54
N SER A 542 -9.32 -26.48 3.36
CA SER A 542 -9.45 -26.18 4.80
C SER A 542 -8.16 -26.50 5.54
N THR A 543 -7.17 -25.60 5.48
CA THR A 543 -5.99 -25.66 6.34
C THR A 543 -5.88 -24.38 7.17
N ARG A 544 -5.82 -24.60 8.50
CA ARG A 544 -5.98 -23.66 9.61
C ARG A 544 -4.81 -22.68 9.81
N SER A 545 -4.01 -22.39 8.78
CA SER A 545 -2.63 -21.98 9.00
C SER A 545 -2.11 -20.89 8.07
N GLY A 546 -3.01 -20.06 7.53
CA GLY A 546 -2.64 -18.87 6.74
C GLY A 546 -2.23 -17.64 7.57
N ALA A 547 -2.19 -17.75 8.90
CA ALA A 547 -1.96 -16.62 9.80
C ALA A 547 -0.57 -16.55 10.44
N ASP A 548 0.19 -17.66 10.41
CA ASP A 548 1.54 -17.67 10.99
C ASP A 548 2.57 -17.56 9.87
N GLU A 549 3.39 -16.51 9.95
CA GLU A 549 4.62 -16.29 9.18
C GLU A 549 4.47 -15.52 7.84
N ALA A 550 4.09 -14.25 7.94
CA ALA A 550 4.47 -13.22 6.98
C ALA A 550 5.40 -12.18 7.64
N ARG A 551 6.55 -12.64 8.17
CA ARG A 551 7.67 -11.74 8.50
C ARG A 551 8.65 -11.76 7.35
N VAL A 552 8.52 -10.79 6.47
CA VAL A 552 9.48 -10.51 5.39
C VAL A 552 10.23 -9.24 5.79
N GLU A 553 11.38 -9.39 6.44
CA GLU A 553 12.42 -8.36 6.36
C GLU A 553 13.05 -8.47 4.97
N LYS A 554 13.10 -7.36 4.23
CA LYS A 554 13.89 -7.27 2.99
C LYS A 554 14.81 -6.07 3.03
N HIS A 555 16.06 -6.37 2.70
CA HIS A 555 17.15 -5.45 2.41
C HIS A 555 16.87 -4.61 1.16
N PRO A 556 17.38 -3.37 1.11
CA PRO A 556 17.07 -2.41 0.05
C PRO A 556 17.69 -2.82 -1.29
N GLY A 557 16.84 -2.91 -2.33
CA GLY A 557 17.22 -3.19 -3.71
C GLY A 557 17.68 -1.95 -4.47
N SER A 558 18.61 -2.19 -5.40
CA SER A 558 19.40 -1.28 -6.24
C SER A 558 18.63 -0.34 -7.19
N HIS A 559 19.24 0.83 -7.47
CA HIS A 559 18.86 1.80 -8.49
C HIS A 559 20.00 2.03 -9.52
N PRO A 560 19.67 2.54 -10.73
CA PRO A 560 20.45 2.38 -11.96
C PRO A 560 21.53 3.46 -12.20
N ASP A 561 22.32 3.16 -13.24
CA ASP A 561 23.55 3.75 -13.74
C ASP A 561 23.50 5.24 -14.12
N GLU A 562 24.58 5.98 -13.81
CA GLU A 562 25.63 6.45 -14.74
C GLU A 562 26.45 7.56 -14.07
N VAL A 563 27.77 7.56 -14.33
CA VAL A 563 28.70 8.71 -14.50
C VAL A 563 30.12 8.27 -14.07
N GLU A 564 31.01 8.22 -15.06
CA GLU A 564 32.46 8.03 -14.93
C GLU A 564 33.13 9.34 -14.47
N GLY A 565 33.99 9.29 -13.45
CA GLY A 565 34.81 10.44 -13.02
C GLY A 565 35.60 10.19 -11.72
N SER A 566 36.82 10.74 -11.62
CA SER A 566 37.86 10.46 -10.60
C SER A 566 37.51 10.98 -9.17
N PRO A 567 37.74 10.23 -8.07
CA PRO A 567 37.00 10.40 -6.81
C PRO A 567 37.66 11.30 -5.74
N LEU A 568 38.35 12.38 -6.10
CA LEU A 568 39.01 13.23 -5.08
C LEU A 568 38.70 14.73 -5.11
N ASP A 569 37.99 15.26 -6.11
CA ASP A 569 37.67 16.70 -6.20
C ASP A 569 36.21 17.03 -6.58
N ASP A 570 35.32 16.03 -6.73
CA ASP A 570 33.95 16.28 -7.22
C ASP A 570 32.97 16.68 -6.11
N LEU A 571 32.60 17.97 -6.08
CA LEU A 571 31.48 18.48 -5.28
C LEU A 571 30.17 17.71 -5.56
N ASP A 572 29.97 17.24 -6.79
CA ASP A 572 28.81 16.46 -7.20
C ASP A 572 28.75 15.08 -6.52
N PHE A 573 29.90 14.48 -6.17
CA PHE A 573 29.95 13.22 -5.43
C PHE A 573 29.47 13.41 -3.98
N ILE A 574 29.85 14.52 -3.33
CA ILE A 574 29.41 14.87 -1.97
C ILE A 574 27.89 15.13 -1.94
N ILE A 575 27.38 15.87 -2.92
CA ILE A 575 25.93 16.12 -3.07
C ILE A 575 25.17 14.80 -3.33
N THR A 576 25.75 13.90 -4.13
CA THR A 576 25.15 12.59 -4.41
C THR A 576 25.15 11.67 -3.18
N LEU A 577 26.20 11.70 -2.36
CA LEU A 577 26.28 10.99 -1.08
C LEU A 577 25.24 11.50 -0.07
N GLU A 578 25.07 12.82 0.04
CA GLU A 578 24.05 13.42 0.90
C GLU A 578 22.63 13.07 0.43
N ALA A 579 22.38 13.12 -0.88
CA ALA A 579 21.12 12.66 -1.47
C ALA A 579 20.86 11.16 -1.27
N SER A 580 21.92 10.32 -1.30
CA SER A 580 21.85 8.89 -1.03
C SER A 580 21.48 8.62 0.43
N LYS A 581 22.10 9.34 1.38
CA LYS A 581 21.79 9.25 2.81
C LYS A 581 20.33 9.58 3.10
N VAL A 582 19.81 10.70 2.56
CA VAL A 582 18.41 11.10 2.73
C VAL A 582 17.46 10.04 2.19
N LYS A 583 17.77 9.44 1.03
CA LYS A 583 16.97 8.35 0.47
C LYS A 583 17.02 7.08 1.32
N SER A 584 18.18 6.67 1.81
CA SER A 584 18.31 5.50 2.68
C SER A 584 17.56 5.69 4.01
N GLU A 585 17.60 6.90 4.57
CA GLU A 585 16.87 7.24 5.81
C GLU A 585 15.35 7.28 5.58
N ASP A 586 14.89 7.81 4.45
CA ASP A 586 13.48 7.77 4.04
C ASP A 586 12.98 6.33 3.78
N ILE A 587 13.80 5.48 3.15
CA ILE A 587 13.48 4.05 2.97
C ILE A 587 13.38 3.37 4.33
N LYS A 588 14.32 3.59 5.24
CA LYS A 588 14.31 3.01 6.59
C LYS A 588 13.04 3.39 7.35
N ASN A 589 12.68 4.67 7.35
CA ASN A 589 11.46 5.17 7.99
C ASN A 589 10.19 4.58 7.36
N LYS A 590 10.15 4.43 6.02
CA LYS A 590 9.04 3.81 5.30
C LYS A 590 8.91 2.32 5.59
N VAL A 591 10.02 1.60 5.72
CA VAL A 591 10.03 0.18 6.10
C VAL A 591 9.51 0.02 7.52
N GLU A 592 10.00 0.80 8.48
CA GLU A 592 9.54 0.76 9.88
C GLU A 592 8.05 1.09 10.00
N THR A 593 7.57 2.12 9.30
CA THR A 593 6.13 2.47 9.28
C THR A 593 5.29 1.34 8.66
N ALA A 594 5.80 0.71 7.60
CA ALA A 594 5.12 -0.42 6.97
C ALA A 594 5.08 -1.65 7.88
N GLU A 595 6.14 -1.93 8.66
CA GLU A 595 6.18 -3.02 9.63
C GLU A 595 5.19 -2.80 10.78
N ILE A 596 5.13 -1.60 11.35
CA ILE A 596 4.15 -1.25 12.39
C ILE A 596 2.73 -1.41 11.84
N THR A 597 2.47 -0.87 10.64
CA THR A 597 1.17 -0.99 9.99
C THR A 597 0.81 -2.46 9.71
N GLN A 598 1.79 -3.29 9.32
CA GLN A 598 1.59 -4.71 9.06
C GLN A 598 1.23 -5.46 10.36
N ILE A 599 1.92 -5.16 11.47
CA ILE A 599 1.61 -5.72 12.79
C ILE A 599 0.19 -5.35 13.22
N ASP A 600 -0.22 -4.10 13.05
CA ASP A 600 -1.59 -3.65 13.38
C ASP A 600 -2.66 -4.31 12.51
N ILE A 601 -2.39 -4.50 11.21
CA ILE A 601 -3.25 -5.24 10.30
C ILE A 601 -3.38 -6.69 10.73
N ASP A 602 -2.27 -7.35 11.09
CA ASP A 602 -2.27 -8.76 11.45
C ASP A 602 -2.94 -9.00 12.81
N ASN A 603 -2.73 -8.09 13.78
CA ASN A 603 -3.47 -8.08 15.04
C ASN A 603 -4.98 -7.92 14.81
N THR A 604 -5.38 -6.99 13.95
CA THR A 604 -6.79 -6.77 13.62
C THR A 604 -7.38 -7.97 12.87
N ARG A 605 -6.63 -8.58 11.93
CA ARG A 605 -7.05 -9.78 11.20
C ARG A 605 -7.27 -10.95 12.15
N ALA A 606 -6.40 -11.14 13.12
CA ALA A 606 -6.50 -12.23 14.10
C ALA A 606 -7.86 -12.23 14.81
N LEU A 607 -8.39 -11.05 15.13
CA LEU A 607 -9.70 -10.91 15.78
C LEU A 607 -10.88 -11.33 14.89
N TYR A 608 -10.75 -11.24 13.56
CA TYR A 608 -11.80 -11.64 12.60
C TYR A 608 -11.63 -13.05 12.02
N ILE A 609 -10.53 -13.76 12.36
CA ILE A 609 -10.33 -15.17 11.98
C ILE A 609 -11.56 -16.05 12.29
N PRO A 610 -12.26 -15.92 13.43
CA PRO A 610 -13.44 -16.73 13.72
C PRO A 610 -14.55 -16.60 12.68
N VAL A 611 -14.72 -15.42 12.07
CA VAL A 611 -15.69 -15.20 10.98
C VAL A 611 -15.27 -15.92 9.72
N ALA A 612 -13.98 -15.88 9.38
CA ALA A 612 -13.44 -16.59 8.23
C ALA A 612 -13.58 -18.11 8.41
N ASN A 613 -13.30 -18.64 9.61
CA ASN A 613 -13.48 -20.05 9.94
C ASN A 613 -14.95 -20.46 9.82
N ARG A 614 -15.88 -19.64 10.34
CA ARG A 614 -17.32 -19.88 10.21
C ARG A 614 -17.75 -19.93 8.74
N ALA A 615 -17.31 -18.97 7.93
CA ALA A 615 -17.61 -18.92 6.51
C ALA A 615 -17.05 -20.15 5.76
N GLN A 616 -15.82 -20.57 6.10
CA GLN A 616 -15.22 -21.75 5.52
C GLN A 616 -16.05 -23.02 5.80
N ILE A 617 -16.45 -23.24 7.05
CA ILE A 617 -17.27 -24.41 7.43
C ILE A 617 -18.58 -24.44 6.63
N LEU A 618 -19.26 -23.30 6.57
CA LEU A 618 -20.52 -23.16 5.86
C LEU A 618 -20.38 -23.38 4.35
N PHE A 619 -19.29 -22.90 3.76
CA PHE A 619 -18.98 -23.13 2.34
C PHE A 619 -18.78 -24.63 2.04
N PHE A 620 -18.07 -25.36 2.90
CA PHE A 620 -17.89 -26.80 2.70
C PHE A 620 -19.18 -27.59 2.95
N CYS A 621 -20.01 -27.19 3.91
CA CYS A 621 -21.36 -27.76 4.06
C CYS A 621 -22.20 -27.58 2.78
N LEU A 622 -22.06 -26.42 2.12
CA LEU A 622 -22.73 -26.11 0.86
C LEU A 622 -22.19 -26.94 -0.31
N ALA A 623 -20.86 -27.10 -0.41
CA ALA A 623 -20.21 -27.90 -1.45
C ALA A 623 -20.60 -29.38 -1.34
N ASP A 624 -20.72 -29.90 -0.13
CA ASP A 624 -21.11 -31.29 0.15
C ASP A 624 -22.54 -31.62 -0.32
N LEU A 625 -23.43 -30.63 -0.48
CA LEU A 625 -24.81 -30.84 -0.94
C LEU A 625 -24.89 -31.41 -2.36
N SER A 626 -23.87 -31.19 -3.19
CA SER A 626 -23.79 -31.77 -4.54
C SER A 626 -23.77 -33.30 -4.54
N ASN A 627 -23.34 -33.92 -3.43
CA ASN A 627 -23.39 -35.37 -3.25
C ASN A 627 -24.80 -35.90 -2.95
N VAL A 628 -25.71 -35.03 -2.51
CA VAL A 628 -27.10 -35.38 -2.19
C VAL A 628 -27.97 -35.32 -3.45
N ASP A 629 -27.85 -34.24 -4.22
CA ASP A 629 -28.54 -34.07 -5.49
C ASP A 629 -27.65 -33.29 -6.47
N PRO A 630 -27.52 -33.74 -7.74
CA PRO A 630 -26.66 -33.07 -8.72
C PRO A 630 -27.07 -31.62 -9.03
N MET A 631 -28.30 -31.22 -8.72
CA MET A 631 -28.77 -29.84 -8.87
C MET A 631 -28.24 -28.89 -7.78
N TYR A 632 -27.74 -29.41 -6.66
CA TYR A 632 -27.27 -28.62 -5.51
C TYR A 632 -25.82 -28.16 -5.67
N GLN A 633 -25.58 -27.38 -6.72
CA GLN A 633 -24.26 -26.87 -7.07
C GLN A 633 -24.22 -25.35 -6.92
N TYR A 634 -23.25 -24.79 -6.19
CA TYR A 634 -23.17 -23.35 -5.93
C TYR A 634 -21.76 -22.85 -6.23
N SER A 635 -21.62 -21.65 -6.81
CA SER A 635 -20.30 -21.06 -7.04
C SER A 635 -19.75 -20.42 -5.76
N LEU A 636 -18.42 -20.35 -5.68
CA LEU A 636 -17.74 -19.57 -4.63
C LEU A 636 -18.09 -18.08 -4.74
N GLU A 637 -18.25 -17.56 -5.96
CA GLU A 637 -18.64 -16.17 -6.19
C GLU A 637 -20.02 -15.85 -5.60
N TRP A 638 -21.00 -16.73 -5.81
CA TRP A 638 -22.33 -16.61 -5.20
C TRP A 638 -22.25 -16.58 -3.67
N PHE A 639 -21.46 -17.48 -3.09
CA PHE A 639 -21.25 -17.53 -1.64
C PHE A 639 -20.60 -16.25 -1.10
N ILE A 640 -19.55 -15.76 -1.78
CA ILE A 640 -18.85 -14.50 -1.43
C ILE A 640 -19.81 -13.32 -1.54
N ASN A 641 -20.68 -13.27 -2.55
CA ASN A 641 -21.65 -12.19 -2.69
C ASN A 641 -22.65 -12.16 -1.51
N ILE A 642 -23.11 -13.31 -1.02
CA ILE A 642 -23.94 -13.39 0.19
C ILE A 642 -23.16 -12.95 1.43
N PHE A 643 -21.89 -13.35 1.53
CA PHE A 643 -21.02 -12.95 2.63
C PHE A 643 -20.78 -11.44 2.66
N ILE A 644 -20.44 -10.83 1.52
CA ILE A 644 -20.28 -9.37 1.40
C ILE A 644 -21.60 -8.64 1.68
N SER A 645 -22.72 -9.14 1.15
CA SER A 645 -24.05 -8.57 1.42
C SER A 645 -24.39 -8.61 2.91
N THR A 646 -23.99 -9.68 3.60
CA THR A 646 -24.17 -9.82 5.04
C THR A 646 -23.33 -8.79 5.80
N MET A 647 -22.04 -8.67 5.48
CA MET A 647 -21.16 -7.67 6.09
C MET A 647 -21.67 -6.23 5.93
N ALA A 648 -22.36 -5.94 4.82
CA ALA A 648 -22.95 -4.63 4.57
C ALA A 648 -24.26 -4.38 5.34
N LYS A 649 -25.02 -5.44 5.65
CA LYS A 649 -26.34 -5.35 6.30
C LYS A 649 -26.29 -5.50 7.82
N THR A 650 -25.28 -6.16 8.35
CA THR A 650 -25.07 -6.30 9.80
C THR A 650 -24.74 -4.97 10.44
N GLU A 651 -25.31 -4.71 11.61
CA GLU A 651 -25.04 -3.50 12.38
C GLU A 651 -23.55 -3.40 12.76
N LYS A 652 -23.03 -2.18 12.78
CA LYS A 652 -21.64 -1.92 13.18
C LYS A 652 -21.60 -1.78 14.70
N SER A 653 -20.85 -2.63 15.38
CA SER A 653 -20.48 -2.46 16.80
C SER A 653 -19.05 -1.94 16.92
N ASP A 654 -18.79 -1.17 17.97
CA ASP A 654 -17.47 -0.70 18.39
C ASP A 654 -16.66 -1.82 19.08
N ASP A 655 -17.35 -2.86 19.60
CA ASP A 655 -16.71 -4.08 20.10
C ASP A 655 -16.58 -5.12 18.98
N ILE A 656 -15.34 -5.49 18.66
CA ILE A 656 -15.04 -6.48 17.63
C ILE A 656 -15.58 -7.86 18.03
N ALA A 657 -15.55 -8.22 19.32
CA ALA A 657 -16.02 -9.53 19.77
C ALA A 657 -17.54 -9.69 19.57
N GLU A 658 -18.31 -8.68 19.98
CA GLU A 658 -19.75 -8.62 19.73
C GLU A 658 -20.06 -8.63 18.22
N ARG A 659 -19.31 -7.84 17.45
CA ARG A 659 -19.47 -7.78 16.00
C ARG A 659 -19.25 -9.13 15.31
N VAL A 660 -18.23 -9.89 15.74
CA VAL A 660 -17.94 -11.23 15.22
C VAL A 660 -19.12 -12.18 15.45
N VAL A 661 -19.74 -12.15 16.63
CA VAL A 661 -20.92 -12.98 16.95
C VAL A 661 -22.10 -12.60 16.05
N THR A 662 -22.43 -11.31 15.98
CA THR A 662 -23.54 -10.79 15.15
C THR A 662 -23.38 -11.13 13.68
N ILE A 663 -22.16 -10.99 13.13
CA ILE A 663 -21.87 -11.37 11.74
C ILE A 663 -22.09 -12.87 11.55
N ASN A 664 -21.57 -13.70 12.44
CA ASN A 664 -21.67 -15.16 12.31
C ASN A 664 -23.13 -15.64 12.39
N GLU A 665 -23.93 -15.13 13.32
CA GLU A 665 -25.33 -15.50 13.47
C GLU A 665 -26.15 -15.07 12.25
N TYR A 666 -26.02 -13.80 11.84
CA TYR A 666 -26.74 -13.29 10.68
C TYR A 666 -26.32 -14.00 9.40
N PHE A 667 -25.02 -14.23 9.19
CA PHE A 667 -24.51 -14.92 8.01
C PHE A 667 -25.01 -16.36 7.93
N THR A 668 -24.98 -17.09 9.05
CA THR A 668 -25.45 -18.48 9.12
C THR A 668 -26.92 -18.58 8.72
N PHE A 669 -27.78 -17.70 9.25
CA PHE A 669 -29.20 -17.71 8.91
C PHE A 669 -29.48 -17.22 7.48
N ASN A 670 -28.79 -16.15 7.04
CA ASN A 670 -28.96 -15.62 5.69
C ASN A 670 -28.55 -16.65 4.64
N LEU A 671 -27.42 -17.35 4.84
CA LEU A 671 -27.01 -18.44 3.96
C LEU A 671 -28.04 -19.57 3.97
N PHE A 672 -28.48 -20.02 5.15
CA PHE A 672 -29.50 -21.05 5.30
C PHE A 672 -30.78 -20.73 4.53
N SER A 673 -31.34 -19.53 4.72
CA SER A 673 -32.57 -19.10 4.05
C SER A 673 -32.42 -19.09 2.52
N ASN A 674 -31.28 -18.59 2.01
CA ASN A 674 -31.01 -18.58 0.57
C ASN A 674 -30.86 -19.99 -0.02
N VAL A 675 -30.12 -20.88 0.66
CA VAL A 675 -29.94 -22.27 0.23
C VAL A 675 -31.26 -23.04 0.27
N CYS A 676 -32.06 -22.86 1.32
CA CYS A 676 -33.36 -23.52 1.48
C CYS A 676 -34.39 -23.18 0.38
N ARG A 677 -34.24 -22.07 -0.35
CA ARG A 677 -35.08 -21.80 -1.54
C ARG A 677 -34.83 -22.80 -2.67
N SER A 678 -33.63 -23.35 -2.72
CA SER A 678 -33.16 -24.30 -3.74
C SER A 678 -33.08 -25.75 -3.26
N LEU A 679 -33.47 -26.03 -2.01
CA LEU A 679 -33.51 -27.38 -1.46
C LEU A 679 -34.95 -27.90 -1.35
N PHE A 680 -35.11 -29.18 -1.67
CA PHE A 680 -36.37 -29.88 -1.40
C PHE A 680 -36.62 -29.98 0.11
N GLU A 681 -37.89 -29.97 0.52
CA GLU A 681 -38.31 -29.93 1.91
C GLU A 681 -37.66 -31.04 2.77
N LYS A 682 -37.56 -32.24 2.20
CA LYS A 682 -36.89 -33.40 2.84
C LYS A 682 -35.42 -33.15 3.22
N HIS A 683 -34.72 -32.24 2.54
CA HIS A 683 -33.30 -31.99 2.76
C HIS A 683 -33.03 -30.75 3.65
N LYS A 684 -34.02 -29.86 3.85
CA LYS A 684 -33.82 -28.61 4.60
C LYS A 684 -33.41 -28.84 6.06
N LEU A 685 -34.11 -29.73 6.76
CA LEU A 685 -33.77 -30.07 8.15
C LEU A 685 -32.38 -30.72 8.26
N HIS A 686 -32.05 -31.62 7.33
CA HIS A 686 -30.75 -32.29 7.30
C HIS A 686 -29.61 -31.29 7.06
N PHE A 687 -29.83 -30.29 6.19
CA PHE A 687 -28.87 -29.23 5.95
C PHE A 687 -28.67 -28.34 7.18
N ALA A 688 -29.76 -27.89 7.82
CA ALA A 688 -29.69 -27.14 9.08
C ALA A 688 -28.90 -27.91 10.15
N PHE A 689 -29.21 -29.20 10.30
CA PHE A 689 -28.54 -30.08 11.25
C PHE A 689 -27.07 -30.28 10.92
N LEU A 690 -26.71 -30.50 9.65
CA LEU A 690 -25.32 -30.63 9.21
C LEU A 690 -24.51 -29.36 9.54
N MET A 691 -25.04 -28.17 9.25
CA MET A 691 -24.38 -26.92 9.59
C MET A 691 -24.16 -26.81 11.11
N CYS A 692 -25.19 -27.10 11.90
CA CYS A 692 -25.13 -27.07 13.37
C CYS A 692 -24.04 -28.01 13.90
N ILE A 693 -24.03 -29.26 13.46
CA ILE A 693 -23.05 -30.25 13.89
C ILE A 693 -21.63 -29.84 13.49
N ARG A 694 -21.41 -29.42 12.25
CA ARG A 694 -20.08 -28.99 11.77
C ARG A 694 -19.55 -27.77 12.52
N ILE A 695 -20.43 -26.82 12.84
CA ILE A 695 -20.12 -25.68 13.70
C ILE A 695 -19.66 -26.15 15.09
N LEU A 696 -20.45 -27.01 15.73
CA LEU A 696 -20.19 -27.46 17.10
C LEU A 696 -18.99 -28.42 17.20
N MET A 697 -18.71 -29.16 16.13
CA MET A 697 -17.48 -29.96 16.02
C MET A 697 -16.23 -29.08 15.97
N GLU A 698 -16.27 -27.95 15.26
CA GLU A 698 -15.14 -27.01 15.24
C GLU A 698 -14.94 -26.36 16.62
N ASP A 699 -16.03 -26.01 17.29
CA ASP A 699 -16.01 -25.46 18.65
C ASP A 699 -15.61 -26.52 19.70
N GLY A 700 -15.33 -27.77 19.29
CA GLY A 700 -14.90 -28.86 20.17
C GLY A 700 -16.01 -29.44 21.06
N GLN A 701 -17.27 -29.06 20.83
CA GLN A 701 -18.42 -29.51 21.63
C GLN A 701 -18.94 -30.88 21.20
N ILE A 702 -18.67 -31.31 19.96
CA ILE A 702 -19.10 -32.62 19.45
C ILE A 702 -17.88 -33.43 19.02
N ASN A 703 -17.81 -34.67 19.50
CA ASN A 703 -16.74 -35.60 19.13
C ASN A 703 -16.97 -36.21 17.73
N ALA A 704 -15.92 -36.24 16.90
CA ALA A 704 -16.00 -36.79 15.54
C ALA A 704 -16.34 -38.28 15.49
N LEU A 705 -15.89 -39.09 16.47
CA LEU A 705 -16.24 -40.51 16.57
C LEU A 705 -17.70 -40.71 16.93
N GLU A 706 -18.24 -39.88 17.83
CA GLU A 706 -19.66 -39.89 18.20
C GLU A 706 -20.54 -39.49 17.01
N TRP A 707 -20.12 -38.49 16.24
CA TRP A 707 -20.79 -38.11 14.98
C TRP A 707 -20.79 -39.24 13.95
N GLN A 708 -19.63 -39.87 13.72
CA GLN A 708 -19.51 -40.99 12.79
C GLN A 708 -20.42 -42.16 13.21
N HIS A 709 -20.46 -42.45 14.51
CA HIS A 709 -21.36 -43.47 15.07
C HIS A 709 -22.84 -43.08 14.91
N PHE A 710 -23.19 -41.82 15.13
CA PHE A 710 -24.54 -41.32 14.90
C PHE A 710 -24.98 -41.48 13.44
N LEU A 711 -24.08 -41.37 12.46
CA LEU A 711 -24.40 -41.58 11.05
C LEU A 711 -24.44 -43.06 10.66
N ALA A 712 -23.33 -43.78 10.86
CA ALA A 712 -23.13 -45.13 10.32
C ALA A 712 -23.54 -46.26 11.27
N GLY A 713 -23.81 -45.95 12.54
CA GLY A 713 -23.92 -46.95 13.60
C GLY A 713 -22.55 -47.50 14.00
N GLY A 714 -22.56 -48.57 14.80
CA GLY A 714 -21.34 -49.28 15.20
C GLY A 714 -21.53 -50.79 15.19
N SER A 715 -20.42 -51.51 15.34
CA SER A 715 -20.45 -52.95 15.59
C SER A 715 -20.32 -53.22 17.09
N PRO A 716 -21.14 -54.13 17.66
CA PRO A 716 -20.99 -54.56 19.05
C PRO A 716 -19.58 -55.06 19.33
N LEU A 717 -18.99 -54.64 20.45
CA LEU A 717 -17.70 -55.19 20.90
C LEU A 717 -17.85 -56.62 21.43
N ARG A 718 -19.05 -56.97 21.90
CA ARG A 718 -19.39 -58.26 22.52
C ARG A 718 -20.80 -58.64 22.15
N ASP A 719 -21.05 -59.94 22.08
CA ASP A 719 -22.39 -60.50 21.86
C ASP A 719 -23.01 -60.85 23.23
N LEU A 720 -24.10 -60.18 23.58
CA LEU A 720 -24.85 -60.39 24.82
C LEU A 720 -26.30 -60.69 24.47
N ALA A 721 -26.92 -61.62 25.20
CA ALA A 721 -28.34 -61.92 25.04
C ALA A 721 -29.20 -60.69 25.31
N ASN A 722 -30.23 -60.48 24.49
CA ASN A 722 -31.18 -59.38 24.66
C ASN A 722 -31.89 -59.51 26.02
N PRO A 723 -31.75 -58.50 26.91
CA PRO A 723 -32.33 -58.55 28.25
C PRO A 723 -33.85 -58.35 28.27
N ALA A 724 -34.44 -57.86 27.18
CA ALA A 724 -35.86 -57.53 27.07
C ALA A 724 -36.46 -57.93 25.69
N PRO A 725 -36.45 -59.22 25.33
CA PRO A 725 -36.86 -59.69 24.00
C PRO A 725 -38.36 -59.50 23.70
N ASN A 726 -39.16 -59.18 24.72
CA ASN A 726 -40.60 -58.96 24.60
C ASN A 726 -40.98 -57.60 23.98
N TRP A 727 -40.12 -56.58 24.08
CA TRP A 727 -40.39 -55.25 23.51
C TRP A 727 -39.19 -54.65 22.77
N LEU A 728 -37.96 -55.06 23.10
CA LEU A 728 -36.75 -54.59 22.43
C LEU A 728 -36.38 -55.56 21.29
N SER A 729 -36.29 -55.06 20.06
CA SER A 729 -35.85 -55.89 18.93
C SER A 729 -34.36 -56.24 19.03
N SER A 730 -33.96 -57.39 18.47
CA SER A 730 -32.54 -57.78 18.41
C SER A 730 -31.68 -56.74 17.66
N LYS A 731 -32.26 -56.05 16.67
CA LYS A 731 -31.59 -54.95 15.96
C LYS A 731 -31.31 -53.77 16.89
N ALA A 732 -32.32 -53.28 17.61
CA ALA A 732 -32.16 -52.19 18.57
C ALA A 732 -31.19 -52.55 19.70
N TRP A 733 -31.21 -53.81 20.15
CA TRP A 733 -30.24 -54.30 21.14
C TRP A 733 -28.81 -54.28 20.62
N ASN A 734 -28.57 -54.71 19.37
CA ASN A 734 -27.24 -54.62 18.75
C ASN A 734 -26.74 -53.17 18.62
N GLU A 735 -27.61 -52.22 18.29
CA GLU A 735 -27.27 -50.79 18.27
C GLU A 735 -26.90 -50.27 19.68
N ILE A 736 -27.59 -50.74 20.73
CA ILE A 736 -27.26 -50.40 22.13
C ILE A 736 -25.91 -50.99 22.53
N LEU A 737 -25.63 -52.24 22.17
CA LEU A 737 -24.33 -52.88 22.43
C LEU A 737 -23.18 -52.17 21.71
N ALA A 738 -23.43 -51.68 20.50
CA ALA A 738 -22.44 -50.94 19.73
C ALA A 738 -22.03 -49.62 20.40
N LEU A 739 -22.86 -49.04 21.28
CA LEU A 739 -22.51 -47.84 22.04
C LEU A 739 -21.29 -48.05 22.95
N GLU A 740 -21.03 -49.27 23.43
CA GLU A 740 -19.87 -49.58 24.30
C GLU A 740 -18.52 -49.24 23.63
N ALA A 741 -18.48 -49.17 22.29
CA ALA A 741 -17.31 -48.75 21.53
C ALA A 741 -16.93 -47.27 21.72
N LEU A 742 -17.88 -46.44 22.17
CA LEU A 742 -17.63 -45.02 22.41
C LEU A 742 -17.10 -44.78 23.84
N PRO A 743 -16.05 -43.95 24.03
CA PRO A 743 -15.45 -43.72 25.35
C PRO A 743 -16.44 -43.30 26.45
N ASN A 744 -17.40 -42.43 26.12
CA ASN A 744 -18.38 -41.90 27.06
C ASN A 744 -19.55 -42.87 27.37
N PHE A 745 -19.64 -43.99 26.65
CA PHE A 745 -20.76 -44.93 26.71
C PHE A 745 -20.37 -46.32 27.23
N GLN A 746 -19.11 -46.54 27.64
CA GLN A 746 -18.62 -47.85 28.11
C GLN A 746 -19.46 -48.46 29.24
N LYS A 747 -20.03 -47.63 30.13
CA LYS A 747 -20.86 -48.09 31.25
C LYS A 747 -22.36 -48.17 30.90
N PHE A 748 -22.76 -47.73 29.71
CA PHE A 748 -24.16 -47.57 29.33
C PHE A 748 -24.88 -48.92 29.24
N VAL A 749 -24.31 -49.90 28.53
CA VAL A 749 -24.91 -51.24 28.34
C VAL A 749 -25.22 -51.91 29.69
N GLY A 750 -24.26 -51.88 30.62
CA GLY A 750 -24.45 -52.46 31.95
C GLY A 750 -25.52 -51.75 32.79
N SER A 751 -25.69 -50.44 32.63
CA SER A 751 -26.76 -49.68 33.28
C SER A 751 -28.13 -49.94 32.63
N PHE A 752 -28.17 -50.04 31.30
CA PHE A 752 -29.38 -50.34 30.55
C PHE A 752 -30.03 -51.65 31.02
N SER A 753 -29.23 -52.71 31.18
CA SER A 753 -29.71 -54.00 31.69
C SER A 753 -30.21 -53.95 33.15
N ARG A 754 -29.76 -52.99 33.96
CA ARG A 754 -30.22 -52.81 35.35
C ARG A 754 -31.49 -51.97 35.45
N ASN A 755 -31.68 -51.03 34.53
CA ASN A 755 -32.76 -50.03 34.56
C ASN A 755 -33.82 -50.27 33.46
N LEU A 756 -34.10 -51.52 33.11
CA LEU A 756 -34.97 -51.90 31.98
C LEU A 756 -36.38 -51.30 32.05
N LEU A 757 -36.97 -51.20 33.24
CA LEU A 757 -38.32 -50.66 33.41
C LEU A 757 -38.40 -49.18 33.01
N TYR A 758 -37.38 -48.40 33.36
CA TYR A 758 -37.35 -46.98 33.05
C TYR A 758 -37.13 -46.72 31.55
N TYR A 759 -36.24 -47.48 30.91
CA TYR A 759 -36.08 -47.42 29.45
C TYR A 759 -37.32 -47.91 28.70
N LYS A 760 -38.13 -48.79 29.31
CA LYS A 760 -39.43 -49.17 28.76
C LYS A 760 -40.43 -48.01 28.84
N GLU A 761 -40.46 -47.23 29.93
CA GLU A 761 -41.30 -46.03 30.01
C GLU A 761 -40.93 -45.00 28.94
N ILE A 762 -39.63 -44.78 28.71
CA ILE A 762 -39.15 -43.95 27.59
C ILE A 762 -39.60 -44.55 26.26
N PHE A 763 -39.40 -45.85 26.06
CA PHE A 763 -39.78 -46.53 24.81
C PHE A 763 -41.28 -46.43 24.51
N ASP A 764 -42.13 -46.54 25.54
CA ASP A 764 -43.59 -46.47 25.43
C ASP A 764 -44.11 -45.01 25.33
N SER A 765 -43.29 -44.01 25.64
CA SER A 765 -43.66 -42.59 25.55
C SER A 765 -43.96 -42.15 24.10
N ALA A 766 -44.89 -41.20 23.97
CA ALA A 766 -45.20 -40.53 22.71
C ALA A 766 -44.13 -39.51 22.31
N GLU A 767 -43.43 -38.94 23.29
CA GLU A 767 -42.38 -37.92 23.14
C GLU A 767 -41.06 -38.38 23.82
N PRO A 768 -40.49 -39.54 23.43
CA PRO A 768 -39.32 -40.12 24.09
C PRO A 768 -38.05 -39.24 24.04
N HIS A 769 -38.02 -38.28 23.11
CA HIS A 769 -36.92 -37.33 22.93
C HIS A 769 -36.89 -36.22 24.00
N ARG A 770 -37.96 -36.09 24.81
CA ARG A 770 -38.06 -35.13 25.91
C ARG A 770 -38.04 -35.78 27.30
N GLU A 771 -38.07 -37.11 27.34
CA GLU A 771 -37.98 -37.85 28.58
C GLU A 771 -36.53 -37.84 29.12
N ALA A 772 -36.38 -37.65 30.43
CA ALA A 772 -35.07 -37.67 31.07
C ALA A 772 -34.52 -39.10 31.12
N LEU A 773 -33.22 -39.29 30.88
CA LEU A 773 -32.56 -40.61 31.04
C LEU A 773 -32.40 -40.98 32.53
N PRO A 774 -32.17 -42.27 32.87
CA PRO A 774 -31.76 -42.64 34.22
C PRO A 774 -30.44 -41.99 34.63
N GLU A 775 -30.34 -41.55 35.89
CA GLU A 775 -29.05 -41.12 36.46
C GLU A 775 -28.04 -42.30 36.48
N PRO A 776 -26.74 -42.05 36.25
CA PRO A 776 -26.09 -40.74 36.11
C PRO A 776 -26.14 -40.14 34.69
N PHE A 777 -26.67 -40.86 33.69
CA PHE A 777 -26.53 -40.46 32.29
C PHE A 777 -27.25 -39.17 31.92
N ASN A 778 -28.35 -38.85 32.60
CA ASN A 778 -29.06 -37.60 32.37
C ASN A 778 -28.24 -36.35 32.74
N SER A 779 -27.42 -36.43 33.79
CA SER A 779 -26.53 -35.35 34.22
C SER A 779 -25.14 -35.39 33.57
N THR A 780 -24.64 -36.57 33.21
CA THR A 780 -23.28 -36.71 32.64
C THR A 780 -23.23 -36.59 31.11
N MET A 781 -24.30 -36.93 30.40
CA MET A 781 -24.34 -36.85 28.93
C MET A 781 -24.85 -35.51 28.45
N ASP A 782 -24.26 -35.01 27.36
CA ASP A 782 -24.79 -33.84 26.65
C ASP A 782 -26.02 -34.19 25.78
N ASP A 783 -26.68 -33.15 25.25
CA ASP A 783 -27.91 -33.31 24.46
C ASP A 783 -27.69 -34.10 23.16
N PHE A 784 -26.48 -34.05 22.57
CA PHE A 784 -26.15 -34.82 21.36
C PHE A 784 -25.97 -36.31 21.70
N GLN A 785 -25.28 -36.63 22.78
CA GLN A 785 -25.11 -37.98 23.29
C GLN A 785 -26.44 -38.63 23.67
N LYS A 786 -27.36 -37.87 24.28
CA LYS A 786 -28.74 -38.31 24.56
C LYS A 786 -29.49 -38.68 23.28
N MET A 787 -29.29 -37.93 22.21
CA MET A 787 -29.88 -38.22 20.90
C MET A 787 -29.29 -39.50 20.26
N ILE A 788 -28.02 -39.83 20.50
CA ILE A 788 -27.45 -41.13 20.09
C ILE A 788 -28.18 -42.28 20.80
N VAL A 789 -28.43 -42.15 22.11
CA VAL A 789 -29.21 -43.15 22.87
C VAL A 789 -30.62 -43.29 22.31
N LEU A 790 -31.29 -42.16 22.02
CA LEU A 790 -32.61 -42.15 21.41
C LEU A 790 -32.61 -42.85 20.04
N LYS A 791 -31.59 -42.64 19.20
CA LYS A 791 -31.48 -43.30 17.89
C LYS A 791 -31.46 -44.82 18.04
N SER A 792 -30.76 -45.35 19.04
CA SER A 792 -30.69 -46.79 19.29
C SER A 792 -32.00 -47.37 19.83
N LEU A 793 -32.80 -46.58 20.57
CA LEU A 793 -34.04 -47.03 21.23
C LEU A 793 -35.32 -46.77 20.41
N ARG A 794 -35.47 -45.55 19.88
CA ARG A 794 -36.64 -45.03 19.15
C ARG A 794 -36.20 -44.21 17.93
N PRO A 795 -35.68 -44.88 16.88
CA PRO A 795 -35.18 -44.20 15.68
C PRO A 795 -36.24 -43.37 14.95
N ASP A 796 -37.53 -43.68 15.12
CA ASP A 796 -38.66 -42.95 14.54
C ASP A 796 -38.81 -41.51 15.07
N LYS A 797 -38.25 -41.21 16.25
CA LYS A 797 -38.34 -39.89 16.90
C LYS A 797 -37.07 -39.05 16.81
N VAL A 798 -36.05 -39.55 16.11
CA VAL A 798 -34.78 -38.82 15.91
C VAL A 798 -35.00 -37.50 15.18
N THR A 799 -35.89 -37.45 14.19
CA THR A 799 -36.23 -36.20 13.48
C THR A 799 -36.78 -35.13 14.42
N ASN A 800 -37.59 -35.50 15.41
CA ASN A 800 -38.11 -34.57 16.41
C ASN A 800 -37.00 -34.09 17.35
N ALA A 801 -36.12 -35.01 17.79
CA ALA A 801 -34.96 -34.65 18.59
C ALA A 801 -34.01 -33.69 17.85
N MET A 802 -33.79 -33.89 16.54
CA MET A 802 -33.02 -32.97 15.70
C MET A 802 -33.64 -31.57 15.65
N GLN A 803 -34.97 -31.46 15.59
CA GLN A 803 -35.68 -30.18 15.60
C GLN A 803 -35.51 -29.45 16.95
N ASP A 804 -35.70 -30.17 18.06
CA ASP A 804 -35.53 -29.61 19.41
C ASP A 804 -34.05 -29.18 19.60
N TYR A 805 -33.09 -30.00 19.16
CA TYR A 805 -31.65 -29.70 19.22
C TYR A 805 -31.28 -28.45 18.42
N LEU A 806 -31.81 -28.32 17.19
CA LEU A 806 -31.60 -27.15 16.35
C LEU A 806 -32.20 -25.88 16.96
N SER A 807 -33.41 -25.98 17.50
CA SER A 807 -34.09 -24.86 18.14
C SER A 807 -33.31 -24.34 19.34
N GLN A 808 -32.63 -25.22 20.08
CA GLN A 808 -31.82 -24.87 21.24
C GLN A 808 -30.44 -24.29 20.84
N LYS A 809 -29.80 -24.81 19.79
CA LYS A 809 -28.41 -24.46 19.43
C LYS A 809 -28.28 -23.33 18.40
N LEU A 810 -29.16 -23.28 17.39
CA LEU A 810 -29.14 -22.25 16.33
C LEU A 810 -30.37 -21.33 16.38
N GLY A 811 -31.48 -21.79 16.97
CA GLY A 811 -32.71 -21.03 17.12
C GLY A 811 -33.88 -21.57 16.30
N GLN A 812 -35.09 -21.21 16.71
CA GLN A 812 -36.35 -21.71 16.13
C GLN A 812 -36.52 -21.38 14.63
N GLN A 813 -35.94 -20.27 14.16
CA GLN A 813 -35.99 -19.86 12.75
C GLN A 813 -35.41 -20.89 11.75
N PHE A 814 -34.57 -21.83 12.20
CA PHE A 814 -33.99 -22.87 11.35
C PHE A 814 -34.91 -24.07 11.10
N ILE A 815 -36.02 -24.19 11.83
CA ILE A 815 -37.03 -25.24 11.66
C ILE A 815 -38.33 -24.71 11.05
N GLU A 816 -38.47 -23.39 10.92
CA GLU A 816 -39.67 -22.76 10.39
C GLU A 816 -39.76 -22.89 8.85
N PRO A 817 -40.95 -23.21 8.29
CA PRO A 817 -41.14 -23.31 6.86
C PRO A 817 -40.85 -21.98 6.16
N GLN A 818 -39.84 -21.97 5.29
CA GLN A 818 -39.50 -20.80 4.47
C GLN A 818 -40.48 -20.69 3.29
N SER A 819 -41.14 -19.54 3.12
CA SER A 819 -42.00 -19.30 1.96
C SER A 819 -41.17 -19.02 0.71
N SER A 820 -41.34 -19.82 -0.35
CA SER A 820 -40.75 -19.56 -1.66
C SER A 820 -41.51 -18.43 -2.37
N ASP A 821 -40.86 -17.28 -2.59
CA ASP A 821 -41.42 -16.15 -3.34
C ASP A 821 -40.64 -15.90 -4.64
N LEU A 822 -41.35 -16.01 -5.77
CA LEU A 822 -40.82 -15.69 -7.11
C LEU A 822 -40.31 -14.25 -7.20
N SER A 823 -40.90 -13.29 -6.45
CA SER A 823 -40.47 -11.90 -6.47
C SER A 823 -39.08 -11.72 -5.85
N ALA A 824 -38.79 -12.43 -4.75
CA ALA A 824 -37.48 -12.40 -4.10
C ALA A 824 -36.40 -12.97 -5.02
N MET A 825 -36.64 -14.15 -5.62
CA MET A 825 -35.70 -14.78 -6.56
C MET A 825 -35.43 -13.89 -7.78
N PHE A 826 -36.46 -13.22 -8.30
CA PHE A 826 -36.30 -12.31 -9.44
C PHE A 826 -35.47 -11.07 -9.09
N LYS A 827 -35.72 -10.43 -7.94
CA LYS A 827 -34.99 -9.23 -7.50
C LYS A 827 -33.50 -9.48 -7.31
N GLU A 828 -33.14 -10.68 -6.89
CA GLU A 828 -31.76 -11.11 -6.69
C GLU A 828 -31.08 -11.55 -8.00
N SER A 829 -31.81 -11.63 -9.12
CA SER A 829 -31.30 -12.10 -10.42
C SER A 829 -30.91 -10.96 -11.37
N GLY A 830 -29.73 -11.07 -11.97
CA GLY A 830 -29.28 -10.23 -13.08
C GLY A 830 -29.79 -10.73 -14.45
N PRO A 831 -29.62 -9.94 -15.53
CA PRO A 831 -30.08 -10.32 -16.87
C PRO A 831 -29.33 -11.53 -17.45
N ALA A 832 -28.04 -11.68 -17.12
CA ALA A 832 -27.21 -12.81 -17.53
C ALA A 832 -27.27 -14.01 -16.56
N VAL A 833 -28.02 -13.89 -15.46
CA VAL A 833 -28.15 -14.96 -14.45
C VAL A 833 -29.40 -15.80 -14.77
N PRO A 834 -29.24 -17.08 -15.16
CA PRO A 834 -30.38 -17.94 -15.45
C PRO A 834 -31.18 -18.25 -14.17
N LEU A 835 -32.49 -18.30 -14.29
CA LEU A 835 -33.44 -18.66 -13.24
C LEU A 835 -33.90 -20.10 -13.46
N ILE A 836 -33.80 -20.95 -12.45
CA ILE A 836 -33.92 -22.40 -12.59
C ILE A 836 -34.96 -22.93 -11.62
N PHE A 837 -36.01 -23.56 -12.14
CA PHE A 837 -36.96 -24.34 -11.36
C PHE A 837 -36.52 -25.79 -11.31
N VAL A 838 -36.24 -26.27 -10.10
CA VAL A 838 -35.98 -27.68 -9.83
C VAL A 838 -37.28 -28.33 -9.39
N LEU A 839 -37.79 -29.24 -10.22
CA LEU A 839 -39.14 -29.79 -10.09
C LEU A 839 -39.13 -31.12 -9.36
N SER A 840 -40.08 -31.29 -8.45
CA SER A 840 -40.50 -32.63 -8.03
C SER A 840 -41.37 -33.29 -9.11
N THR A 841 -41.55 -34.61 -8.99
CA THR A 841 -42.43 -35.37 -9.89
C THR A 841 -43.86 -34.84 -9.84
N GLY A 842 -44.42 -34.48 -10.99
CA GLY A 842 -45.82 -34.04 -11.10
C GLY A 842 -46.10 -32.56 -10.79
N THR A 843 -45.07 -31.73 -10.63
CA THR A 843 -45.22 -30.27 -10.49
C THR A 843 -44.84 -29.50 -11.76
N ASP A 844 -45.59 -28.45 -12.08
CA ASP A 844 -45.30 -27.54 -13.18
C ASP A 844 -45.40 -26.07 -12.73
N PRO A 845 -44.33 -25.27 -12.80
CA PRO A 845 -44.32 -23.86 -12.41
C PRO A 845 -44.84 -22.91 -13.50
N ALA A 846 -45.18 -23.42 -14.70
CA ALA A 846 -45.49 -22.56 -15.84
C ALA A 846 -46.63 -21.58 -15.55
N ALA A 847 -47.74 -22.04 -14.96
CA ALA A 847 -48.90 -21.20 -14.67
C ALA A 847 -48.56 -20.03 -13.72
N ASP A 848 -47.79 -20.30 -12.67
CA ASP A 848 -47.38 -19.28 -11.71
C ASP A 848 -46.36 -18.31 -12.32
N LEU A 849 -45.48 -18.80 -13.20
CA LEU A 849 -44.53 -17.99 -13.95
C LEU A 849 -45.24 -17.04 -14.94
N TYR A 850 -46.26 -17.51 -15.68
CA TYR A 850 -47.04 -16.65 -16.58
C TYR A 850 -47.76 -15.54 -15.81
N LYS A 851 -48.44 -15.89 -14.69
CA LYS A 851 -49.06 -14.90 -13.80
C LYS A 851 -48.03 -13.90 -13.25
N PHE A 852 -46.81 -14.35 -12.97
CA PHE A 852 -45.73 -13.47 -12.54
C PHE A 852 -45.24 -12.55 -13.68
N ALA A 853 -45.07 -13.08 -14.88
CA ALA A 853 -44.69 -12.31 -16.05
C ALA A 853 -45.73 -11.24 -16.38
N ASP A 854 -47.03 -11.53 -16.25
CA ASP A 854 -48.10 -10.54 -16.42
C ASP A 854 -48.01 -9.42 -15.38
N ARG A 855 -47.79 -9.75 -14.11
CA ARG A 855 -47.56 -8.77 -13.04
C ARG A 855 -46.34 -7.88 -13.32
N MET A 856 -45.29 -8.44 -13.91
CA MET A 856 -44.07 -7.72 -14.31
C MET A 856 -44.17 -7.06 -15.69
N LYS A 857 -45.35 -7.06 -16.32
CA LYS A 857 -45.60 -6.51 -17.68
C LYS A 857 -44.75 -7.15 -18.79
N MET A 858 -44.26 -8.36 -18.57
CA MET A 858 -43.47 -9.16 -19.50
C MET A 858 -44.24 -10.30 -20.16
N GLY A 859 -45.52 -10.53 -19.81
CA GLY A 859 -46.31 -11.63 -20.36
C GLY A 859 -46.37 -11.68 -21.89
N LYS A 860 -46.52 -10.53 -22.57
CA LYS A 860 -46.49 -10.44 -24.05
C LYS A 860 -45.09 -10.58 -24.67
N ARG A 861 -44.03 -10.46 -23.87
CA ARG A 861 -42.61 -10.57 -24.25
C ARG A 861 -41.98 -11.81 -23.61
N MET A 862 -42.79 -12.81 -23.28
CA MET A 862 -42.35 -14.09 -22.75
C MET A 862 -42.56 -15.17 -23.80
N PHE A 863 -41.47 -15.82 -24.21
CA PHE A 863 -41.47 -16.89 -25.20
C PHE A 863 -41.09 -18.20 -24.52
N SER A 864 -41.85 -19.26 -24.76
CA SER A 864 -41.61 -20.57 -24.14
C SER A 864 -41.43 -21.67 -25.16
N ILE A 865 -40.58 -22.64 -24.85
CA ILE A 865 -40.41 -23.87 -25.63
C ILE A 865 -40.15 -25.06 -24.72
N SER A 866 -40.84 -26.16 -24.97
CA SER A 866 -40.57 -27.44 -24.31
C SER A 866 -39.45 -28.17 -25.04
N LEU A 867 -38.36 -28.43 -24.33
CA LEU A 867 -37.17 -29.08 -24.86
C LEU A 867 -37.39 -30.59 -24.94
N GLY A 868 -36.93 -31.14 -26.07
CA GLY A 868 -36.94 -32.55 -26.40
C GLY A 868 -36.02 -32.79 -27.60
N GLN A 869 -36.06 -33.98 -28.18
CA GLN A 869 -35.17 -34.33 -29.29
C GLN A 869 -35.38 -33.36 -30.48
N GLY A 870 -34.29 -32.72 -30.95
CA GLY A 870 -34.29 -31.85 -32.12
C GLY A 870 -34.71 -30.39 -31.92
N GLN A 871 -35.07 -29.95 -30.70
CA GLN A 871 -35.51 -28.57 -30.44
C GLN A 871 -34.38 -27.55 -30.20
N GLY A 872 -33.13 -28.02 -30.04
CA GLY A 872 -31.96 -27.19 -29.73
C GLY A 872 -31.78 -25.98 -30.66
N PRO A 873 -31.68 -26.15 -31.99
CA PRO A 873 -31.44 -25.02 -32.91
C PRO A 873 -32.51 -23.92 -32.86
N ARG A 874 -33.77 -24.27 -32.56
CA ARG A 874 -34.85 -23.30 -32.39
C ARG A 874 -34.71 -22.53 -31.08
N ALA A 875 -34.31 -23.21 -30.01
CA ALA A 875 -34.00 -22.59 -28.72
C ALA A 875 -32.84 -21.58 -28.85
N GLU A 876 -31.78 -21.91 -29.59
CA GLU A 876 -30.63 -21.01 -29.79
C GLU A 876 -31.02 -19.70 -30.48
N ARG A 877 -31.87 -19.78 -31.52
CA ARG A 877 -32.37 -18.59 -32.22
C ARG A 877 -33.21 -17.71 -31.29
N MET A 878 -34.06 -18.33 -30.49
CA MET A 878 -34.92 -17.65 -29.52
C MET A 878 -34.10 -16.88 -28.47
N ILE A 879 -33.00 -17.47 -27.98
CA ILE A 879 -32.10 -16.77 -27.04
C ILE A 879 -31.49 -15.54 -27.71
N LYS A 880 -30.95 -15.67 -28.93
CA LYS A 880 -30.33 -14.55 -29.65
C LYS A 880 -31.30 -13.38 -29.85
N GLU A 881 -32.50 -13.66 -30.34
CA GLU A 881 -33.54 -12.64 -30.53
C GLU A 881 -33.97 -12.01 -29.20
N ALA A 882 -34.10 -12.81 -28.14
CA ALA A 882 -34.51 -12.32 -26.83
C ALA A 882 -33.44 -11.47 -26.14
N VAL A 883 -32.15 -11.77 -26.34
CA VAL A 883 -31.01 -10.98 -25.81
C VAL A 883 -31.04 -9.57 -26.39
N GLU A 884 -31.25 -9.43 -27.70
CA GLU A 884 -31.35 -8.13 -28.38
C GLU A 884 -32.65 -7.39 -28.02
N ALA A 885 -33.77 -8.12 -28.04
CA ALA A 885 -35.10 -7.53 -27.83
C ALA A 885 -35.49 -7.35 -26.36
N GLY A 886 -34.67 -7.80 -25.39
CA GLY A 886 -34.98 -7.70 -23.96
C GLY A 886 -36.19 -8.54 -23.51
N SER A 887 -36.39 -9.71 -24.10
CA SER A 887 -37.55 -10.57 -23.84
C SER A 887 -37.23 -11.70 -22.84
N TRP A 888 -38.24 -12.33 -22.28
CA TRP A 888 -38.06 -13.50 -21.41
C TRP A 888 -38.15 -14.78 -22.23
N VAL A 889 -37.25 -15.72 -21.98
CA VAL A 889 -37.30 -17.06 -22.59
C VAL A 889 -37.49 -18.11 -21.51
N PHE A 890 -38.41 -19.05 -21.73
CA PHE A 890 -38.73 -20.13 -20.81
C PHE A 890 -38.55 -21.49 -21.46
N PHE A 891 -37.50 -22.20 -21.05
CA PHE A 891 -37.18 -23.55 -21.50
C PHE A 891 -37.73 -24.57 -20.52
N GLN A 892 -38.66 -25.40 -21.01
CA GLN A 892 -39.27 -26.46 -20.20
C GLN A 892 -38.59 -27.82 -20.47
N ASN A 893 -38.59 -28.69 -19.47
CA ASN A 893 -38.12 -30.06 -19.52
C ASN A 893 -36.65 -30.21 -19.96
N CYS A 894 -35.75 -29.38 -19.43
CA CYS A 894 -34.34 -29.39 -19.83
C CYS A 894 -33.65 -30.75 -19.68
N HIS A 895 -34.03 -31.55 -18.67
CA HIS A 895 -33.57 -32.93 -18.47
C HIS A 895 -33.83 -33.87 -19.67
N LEU A 896 -34.81 -33.57 -20.53
CA LEU A 896 -35.13 -34.37 -21.72
C LEU A 896 -34.24 -34.06 -22.94
N ALA A 897 -33.36 -33.05 -22.84
CA ALA A 897 -32.47 -32.64 -23.94
C ALA A 897 -30.98 -32.69 -23.57
N PRO A 898 -30.45 -33.82 -23.03
CA PRO A 898 -29.07 -33.89 -22.53
C PRO A 898 -28.03 -33.59 -23.62
N SER A 899 -28.30 -33.94 -24.88
CA SER A 899 -27.38 -33.70 -26.00
C SER A 899 -27.20 -32.22 -26.34
N TRP A 900 -28.13 -31.34 -25.95
CA TRP A 900 -28.07 -29.91 -26.23
C TRP A 900 -27.60 -29.07 -25.03
N MET A 901 -27.61 -29.64 -23.82
CA MET A 901 -27.21 -28.95 -22.60
C MET A 901 -25.78 -28.34 -22.65
N PRO A 902 -24.76 -28.99 -23.24
CA PRO A 902 -23.43 -28.37 -23.42
C PRO A 902 -23.44 -27.15 -24.34
N SER A 903 -24.32 -27.12 -25.34
CA SER A 903 -24.50 -25.95 -26.21
C SER A 903 -25.18 -24.81 -25.47
N LEU A 904 -26.20 -25.10 -24.64
CA LEU A 904 -26.85 -24.11 -23.79
C LEU A 904 -25.86 -23.46 -22.82
N GLU A 905 -25.01 -24.26 -22.17
CA GLU A 905 -23.93 -23.77 -21.30
C GLU A 905 -23.03 -22.77 -22.03
N ARG A 906 -22.53 -23.15 -23.22
CA ARG A 906 -21.69 -22.26 -24.03
C ARG A 906 -22.40 -20.96 -24.42
N ILE A 907 -23.69 -21.03 -24.75
CA ILE A 907 -24.46 -19.84 -25.14
C ILE A 907 -24.59 -18.89 -23.96
N ILE A 908 -24.94 -19.39 -22.77
CA ILE A 908 -25.09 -18.56 -21.57
C ILE A 908 -23.75 -17.94 -21.17
N GLU A 909 -22.64 -18.68 -21.23
CA GLU A 909 -21.29 -18.17 -20.93
C GLU A 909 -20.86 -17.02 -21.86
N ILE A 910 -21.33 -17.00 -23.11
CA ILE A 910 -20.95 -15.98 -24.10
C ILE A 910 -21.77 -14.69 -23.97
N ILE A 911 -22.91 -14.70 -23.27
CA ILE A 911 -23.75 -13.49 -23.13
C ILE A 911 -22.98 -12.43 -22.35
N PRO A 912 -22.59 -11.30 -22.97
CA PRO A 912 -21.83 -10.27 -22.29
C PRO A 912 -22.73 -9.56 -21.25
N PRO A 913 -22.37 -9.59 -19.95
CA PRO A 913 -23.21 -9.02 -18.89
C PRO A 913 -23.38 -7.50 -19.03
N ASP A 914 -22.44 -6.80 -19.68
CA ASP A 914 -22.44 -5.34 -19.84
C ASP A 914 -23.26 -4.85 -21.03
N VAL A 915 -23.59 -5.72 -21.99
CA VAL A 915 -24.24 -5.36 -23.27
C VAL A 915 -25.66 -5.95 -23.38
N VAL A 916 -25.98 -6.95 -22.54
CA VAL A 916 -27.31 -7.58 -22.53
C VAL A 916 -28.39 -6.62 -22.05
N HIS A 917 -29.57 -6.68 -22.68
CA HIS A 917 -30.70 -5.84 -22.32
C HIS A 917 -31.14 -6.08 -20.86
N ARG A 918 -31.38 -5.01 -20.08
CA ARG A 918 -31.66 -5.10 -18.63
C ARG A 918 -32.89 -5.94 -18.25
N ASP A 919 -33.91 -5.96 -19.11
CA ASP A 919 -35.13 -6.76 -18.89
C ASP A 919 -35.02 -8.24 -19.32
N PHE A 920 -33.96 -8.62 -20.06
CA PHE A 920 -33.79 -9.99 -20.55
C PHE A 920 -33.70 -10.97 -19.39
N ARG A 921 -34.38 -12.12 -19.47
CA ARG A 921 -34.27 -13.20 -18.49
C ARG A 921 -34.40 -14.56 -19.15
N ILE A 922 -33.63 -15.53 -18.66
CA ILE A 922 -33.72 -16.95 -19.04
C ILE A 922 -34.31 -17.71 -17.86
N TRP A 923 -35.40 -18.43 -18.12
CA TRP A 923 -36.06 -19.34 -17.19
C TRP A 923 -35.89 -20.77 -17.67
N LEU A 924 -35.42 -21.66 -16.80
CA LEU A 924 -35.21 -23.08 -17.07
C LEU A 924 -36.07 -23.87 -16.08
N ASN A 925 -36.71 -24.95 -16.53
CA ASN A 925 -37.25 -25.94 -15.60
C ASN A 925 -36.70 -27.34 -15.89
N SER A 926 -36.47 -28.10 -14.83
CA SER A 926 -35.97 -29.46 -14.93
C SER A 926 -36.27 -30.24 -13.67
N THR A 927 -36.54 -31.54 -13.82
CA THR A 927 -36.34 -32.48 -12.72
C THR A 927 -34.84 -32.66 -12.48
N PRO A 928 -34.42 -33.14 -11.29
CA PRO A 928 -33.03 -33.45 -11.01
C PRO A 928 -32.40 -34.34 -12.08
N SER A 929 -31.29 -33.90 -12.66
CA SER A 929 -30.58 -34.61 -13.73
C SER A 929 -29.07 -34.40 -13.64
N PRO A 930 -28.26 -35.47 -13.66
CA PRO A 930 -26.80 -35.36 -13.62
C PRO A 930 -26.21 -34.77 -14.93
N HIS A 931 -26.99 -34.70 -16.01
CA HIS A 931 -26.57 -34.15 -17.30
C HIS A 931 -26.80 -32.64 -17.42
N PHE A 932 -27.36 -32.01 -16.38
CA PHE A 932 -27.56 -30.56 -16.40
C PHE A 932 -26.22 -29.86 -16.16
N PRO A 933 -25.86 -28.81 -16.92
CA PRO A 933 -24.54 -28.20 -16.84
C PRO A 933 -24.27 -27.58 -15.47
N VAL A 934 -23.14 -27.97 -14.89
CA VAL A 934 -22.72 -27.53 -13.55
C VAL A 934 -22.51 -26.01 -13.51
N SER A 935 -21.95 -25.41 -14.56
CA SER A 935 -21.73 -23.96 -14.63
C SER A 935 -23.04 -23.15 -14.54
N ILE A 936 -24.09 -23.62 -15.20
CA ILE A 936 -25.43 -22.99 -15.16
C ILE A 936 -26.00 -23.11 -13.75
N LEU A 937 -25.85 -24.26 -13.08
CA LEU A 937 -26.35 -24.44 -11.71
C LEU A 937 -25.59 -23.62 -10.69
N GLN A 938 -24.26 -23.52 -10.85
CA GLN A 938 -23.38 -22.75 -9.97
C GLN A 938 -23.64 -21.25 -10.05
N ASN A 939 -23.92 -20.74 -11.24
CA ASN A 939 -24.12 -19.30 -11.50
C ASN A 939 -25.59 -18.89 -11.57
N GLY A 940 -26.51 -19.85 -11.64
CA GLY A 940 -27.95 -19.62 -11.76
C GLY A 940 -28.65 -19.50 -10.40
N SER A 941 -29.74 -18.73 -10.39
CA SER A 941 -30.64 -18.63 -9.24
C SER A 941 -31.65 -19.78 -9.30
N LYS A 942 -31.74 -20.57 -8.23
CA LYS A 942 -32.50 -21.83 -8.20
C LYS A 942 -33.66 -21.74 -7.22
N MET A 943 -34.78 -22.35 -7.59
CA MET A 943 -35.93 -22.53 -6.72
C MET A 943 -36.52 -23.92 -6.90
N THR A 944 -36.74 -24.63 -5.80
CA THR A 944 -37.46 -25.91 -5.83
C THR A 944 -38.96 -25.68 -5.85
N VAL A 945 -39.65 -26.45 -6.69
CA VAL A 945 -41.10 -26.42 -6.82
C VAL A 945 -41.62 -27.81 -6.43
N GLU A 946 -42.34 -27.85 -5.31
CA GLU A 946 -42.89 -29.07 -4.73
C GLU A 946 -44.37 -28.88 -4.40
N PRO A 947 -45.16 -29.97 -4.31
CA PRO A 947 -46.49 -29.90 -3.74
C PRO A 947 -46.38 -29.42 -2.29
N PRO A 948 -47.32 -28.59 -1.82
CA PRO A 948 -47.35 -28.21 -0.42
C PRO A 948 -47.49 -29.44 0.47
N SER A 949 -46.72 -29.47 1.55
CA SER A 949 -46.75 -30.58 2.51
C SER A 949 -47.87 -30.34 3.53
N GLY A 950 -48.71 -31.36 3.74
CA GLY A 950 -49.76 -31.38 4.74
C GLY A 950 -51.15 -31.13 4.16
N ILE A 951 -52.13 -31.79 4.78
CA ILE A 951 -53.53 -31.80 4.32
C ILE A 951 -54.09 -30.37 4.19
N LYS A 952 -53.87 -29.50 5.19
CA LYS A 952 -54.36 -28.11 5.19
C LYS A 952 -53.81 -27.32 4.00
N ALA A 953 -52.52 -27.42 3.72
CA ALA A 953 -51.87 -26.68 2.66
C ALA A 953 -52.30 -27.19 1.26
N ASN A 954 -52.46 -28.51 1.11
CA ASN A 954 -53.01 -29.10 -0.11
C ASN A 954 -54.46 -28.68 -0.38
N ILE A 955 -55.31 -28.60 0.65
CA ILE A 955 -56.70 -28.12 0.52
C ILE A 955 -56.71 -26.64 0.12
N LEU A 956 -55.93 -25.79 0.80
CA LEU A 956 -55.84 -24.37 0.47
C LEU A 956 -55.39 -24.16 -0.98
N ARG A 957 -54.38 -24.91 -1.44
CA ARG A 957 -53.95 -24.88 -2.84
C ARG A 957 -55.06 -25.30 -3.79
N ALA A 958 -55.75 -26.40 -3.50
CA ALA A 958 -56.84 -26.88 -4.36
C ALA A 958 -57.96 -25.84 -4.46
N CYS A 959 -58.41 -25.29 -3.32
CA CYS A 959 -59.47 -24.29 -3.28
C CYS A 959 -59.07 -22.98 -3.97
N LEU A 960 -57.87 -22.45 -3.71
CA LEU A 960 -57.48 -21.11 -4.18
C LEU A 960 -56.91 -21.10 -5.60
N ASN A 961 -56.22 -22.17 -6.01
CA ASN A 961 -55.42 -22.16 -7.25
C ASN A 961 -55.93 -23.13 -8.33
N GLN A 962 -56.66 -24.19 -7.96
CA GLN A 962 -57.09 -25.23 -8.91
C GLN A 962 -58.59 -25.17 -9.24
N VAL A 963 -59.42 -24.72 -8.29
CA VAL A 963 -60.84 -24.44 -8.57
C VAL A 963 -60.94 -23.06 -9.21
N ALA A 964 -61.27 -23.04 -10.51
CA ALA A 964 -61.54 -21.79 -11.22
C ALA A 964 -62.67 -21.02 -10.54
N ASP A 965 -62.50 -19.70 -10.42
CA ASP A 965 -63.51 -18.78 -9.89
C ASP A 965 -64.06 -19.17 -8.50
N PHE A 966 -63.23 -19.81 -7.66
CA PHE A 966 -63.62 -20.28 -6.33
C PHE A 966 -64.25 -19.17 -5.46
N SER A 967 -63.70 -17.95 -5.54
CA SER A 967 -64.25 -16.79 -4.82
C SER A 967 -65.66 -16.46 -5.27
N ASP A 968 -65.90 -16.41 -6.58
CA ASP A 968 -67.19 -16.08 -7.17
C ASP A 968 -68.22 -17.18 -6.91
N PHE A 969 -67.78 -18.45 -6.95
CA PHE A 969 -68.61 -19.60 -6.60
C PHE A 969 -68.99 -19.61 -5.11
N MET A 970 -68.04 -19.30 -4.21
CA MET A 970 -68.30 -19.21 -2.76
C MET A 970 -69.19 -18.02 -2.40
N GLN A 971 -69.18 -16.95 -3.18
CA GLN A 971 -70.02 -15.76 -3.01
C GLN A 971 -71.34 -15.83 -3.78
N SER A 972 -71.60 -16.92 -4.52
CA SER A 972 -72.85 -17.08 -5.28
C SER A 972 -74.07 -17.30 -4.38
N ASP A 973 -75.15 -16.57 -4.67
CA ASP A 973 -76.49 -16.69 -4.06
C ASP A 973 -77.40 -17.72 -4.75
N ASN A 974 -76.86 -18.54 -5.67
CA ASN A 974 -77.64 -19.54 -6.36
C ASN A 974 -78.20 -20.59 -5.37
N ARG A 975 -79.46 -20.99 -5.54
CA ARG A 975 -80.15 -21.98 -4.68
C ARG A 975 -79.44 -23.34 -4.59
N LYS A 976 -78.64 -23.72 -5.59
CA LYS A 976 -77.81 -24.93 -5.58
C LYS A 976 -76.41 -24.74 -4.98
N ALA A 977 -75.98 -23.49 -4.77
CA ALA A 977 -74.63 -23.19 -4.30
C ALA A 977 -74.30 -23.82 -2.93
N PRO A 978 -75.19 -23.87 -1.92
CA PRO A 978 -74.86 -24.46 -0.62
C PRO A 978 -74.43 -25.94 -0.71
N ASP A 979 -75.15 -26.75 -1.48
CA ASP A 979 -74.87 -28.19 -1.65
C ASP A 979 -73.54 -28.40 -2.39
N PHE A 980 -73.29 -27.60 -3.43
CA PHE A 980 -72.03 -27.69 -4.18
C PHE A 980 -70.84 -27.11 -3.40
N LYS A 981 -71.01 -26.14 -2.50
CA LYS A 981 -69.93 -25.64 -1.62
C LYS A 981 -69.39 -26.76 -0.71
N LEU A 982 -70.29 -27.53 -0.10
CA LEU A 982 -69.93 -28.70 0.70
C LEU A 982 -69.25 -29.79 -0.14
N LEU A 983 -69.76 -30.05 -1.34
CA LEU A 983 -69.18 -31.04 -2.25
C LEU A 983 -67.78 -30.63 -2.72
N THR A 984 -67.58 -29.37 -3.13
CA THR A 984 -66.28 -28.85 -3.57
C THR A 984 -65.26 -28.91 -2.44
N PHE A 985 -65.63 -28.53 -1.21
CA PHE A 985 -64.75 -28.67 -0.05
C PHE A 985 -64.41 -30.13 0.23
N SER A 986 -65.41 -31.02 0.20
CA SER A 986 -65.20 -32.47 0.41
C SER A 986 -64.28 -33.08 -0.64
N LEU A 987 -64.40 -32.65 -1.90
CA LEU A 987 -63.52 -33.08 -2.99
C LEU A 987 -62.10 -32.54 -2.82
N CYS A 988 -61.94 -31.28 -2.39
CA CYS A 988 -60.61 -30.71 -2.08
C CYS A 988 -59.95 -31.43 -0.89
N LEU A 989 -60.72 -31.78 0.15
CA LEU A 989 -60.26 -32.59 1.27
C LEU A 989 -59.84 -34.00 0.82
N PHE A 990 -60.67 -34.68 0.03
CA PHE A 990 -60.36 -36.00 -0.50
C PHE A 990 -59.10 -35.97 -1.39
N HIS A 991 -58.99 -34.97 -2.26
CA HIS A 991 -57.79 -34.74 -3.07
C HIS A 991 -56.55 -34.51 -2.20
N GLY A 992 -56.65 -33.66 -1.17
CA GLY A 992 -55.55 -33.42 -0.23
C GLY A 992 -55.11 -34.68 0.53
N VAL A 993 -56.05 -35.55 0.93
CA VAL A 993 -55.74 -36.84 1.57
C VAL A 993 -55.07 -37.80 0.58
N LEU A 994 -55.55 -37.86 -0.66
CA LEU A 994 -54.93 -38.69 -1.71
C LEU A 994 -53.51 -38.26 -2.06
N LEU A 995 -53.22 -36.95 -2.03
CA LEU A 995 -51.87 -36.42 -2.26
C LEU A 995 -50.89 -36.73 -1.12
N GLU A 996 -51.39 -36.91 0.11
CA GLU A 996 -50.56 -37.21 1.28
C GLU A 996 -50.35 -38.72 1.48
N ARG A 997 -51.25 -39.56 0.97
CA ARG A 997 -51.17 -41.03 1.02
C ARG A 997 -49.88 -41.66 0.46
N PRO A 998 -49.22 -41.14 -0.59
CA PRO A 998 -47.97 -41.71 -1.11
C PRO A 998 -46.82 -41.68 -0.09
N LYS A 999 -46.88 -40.79 0.92
CA LYS A 999 -45.88 -40.71 2.00
C LYS A 999 -45.76 -41.99 2.82
N PHE A 1000 -46.81 -42.83 2.82
CA PHE A 1000 -46.84 -44.10 3.53
C PHE A 1000 -46.34 -45.28 2.69
N GLY A 1001 -45.82 -45.02 1.48
CA GLY A 1001 -45.27 -46.04 0.60
C GLY A 1001 -46.30 -47.15 0.31
N PRO A 1002 -45.91 -48.43 0.41
CA PRO A 1002 -46.80 -49.58 0.16
C PRO A 1002 -48.06 -49.62 1.04
N LEU A 1003 -48.03 -49.02 2.23
CA LEU A 1003 -49.20 -48.92 3.13
C LEU A 1003 -50.22 -47.89 2.64
N GLY A 1004 -49.75 -46.89 1.88
CA GLY A 1004 -50.58 -45.85 1.28
C GLY A 1004 -51.18 -46.30 -0.05
N PHE A 1005 -50.32 -46.70 -0.98
CA PHE A 1005 -50.66 -47.21 -2.32
C PHE A 1005 -49.78 -48.41 -2.69
N GLN A 1006 -50.36 -49.39 -3.38
CA GLN A 1006 -49.63 -50.59 -3.83
C GLN A 1006 -48.61 -50.28 -4.94
N HIS A 1007 -48.87 -49.25 -5.75
CA HIS A 1007 -47.94 -48.68 -6.71
C HIS A 1007 -47.92 -47.16 -6.53
N PRO A 1008 -46.75 -46.51 -6.47
CA PRO A 1008 -46.68 -45.06 -6.52
C PRO A 1008 -47.26 -44.58 -7.86
N VAL A 1009 -48.20 -43.63 -7.81
CA VAL A 1009 -48.86 -43.03 -8.99
C VAL A 1009 -47.93 -42.03 -9.67
#